data_AF-A0A1V5U341-F1
#
_entry.id   AF-A0A1V5U341-F1
#
_cell.length_a   1.000
_cell.length_b   1.000
_cell.length_c   1.000
_cell.angle_alpha   90.00
_cell.angle_beta   90.00
_cell.angle_gamma   90.00
#
_symmetry.space_group_name_H-M   'P 1'
#
loop_
_entity.id
_entity.type
_entity.pdbx_description
1 polymer ?
#
loop_
_entity_poly.entity_id
_entity_poly.type
_entity_poly.pdbx_seq_one_letter_code
_entity_poly.pdbx_strand_id
1 'polypeptide(L)'
;MKKPAFRFILLFLATLLLMGALIYRLGQLTIVEGSAWAASAEQRSTKTLAVKGERGRILDRNGVVLAYDETCYNVQFLRNADNRTSYDSAVYTESLIKAIDIIESRGGSTIDTSYIVMGEDGQLAYDWRVKSEAAIKARYKNFCDAMDLTIRDQNFIDYPDDPSSWDLSKWPTAQYAYNYLRRSWYIPEEYTFEQAKKIISIRQEVNLNNYRAYEPITIAYDVGGEVVSEIMEHSDELVGVQIAQSTTRIYPRGTLAAHILGYMQQTAGKTSVSALLNLGYTEQELEPYYLKDGEGKYVYSETGEHMIDMTGKMGYSFDDFLGVSGVEATMEAYLTGATKPHQGTREVEINMNGRVIRRLSETPAVNGDDVVLTIDAEFQAVAQKALETLIAKVADEEQKLIDEDEEGDYAGKDIDTAKTGAIVIMNPKTGEVLAMASYPTYDPNWFIQGLTPEQKEYLGLSAEPTEEAKATTPLRNKAISARFAPGSIFKMITGVAGAAENVIGIDEKVSDRGDHGYYYIYNEDGTVTKTNAPRCWEHNNHEAHNNITLTQAVAQSCNFYFCEVAHRLGIDLLDDWAGRFGLTKSTNIELTGEATGICGGQDVLFDNSLLDAKGELSVTGQKTSLPFLIYKSLRERLGEYVSLRGMEIDDAAVSACALRLMKLQDGGGLDGKGPDIRRIISEELGIPEGYTAAQPWTSEIVNLLNEIQWKPTLTIRTGYGQGVTLVTPVAVARYASAIANEGYVYDANIVDKVIDANGALVKDFSAALSHRIGDESAEWQALWDAVKAGMKGVVSAEDHGTAFKKFSEAFIDAGYLDRIAGKTGTAQIGLSSIDIEDTSWFISYTPREGEAELVVVICVPNGYSGSWGVSAAEEIYTYYFQKMDNAAAENLVDIDGNVP
;
A
#
# COMPACT_ATOMS: atom_id res chain seq x y z
N MET A 1 -52.26 -92.74 21.97
CA MET A 1 -51.26 -91.65 21.81
C MET A 1 -51.49 -90.98 20.45
N LYS A 2 -51.97 -89.72 20.45
CA LYS A 2 -52.33 -88.97 19.24
C LYS A 2 -51.05 -88.65 18.44
N LYS A 3 -50.99 -89.05 17.16
CA LYS A 3 -49.79 -88.97 16.31
C LYS A 3 -49.41 -87.50 16.05
N PRO A 4 -48.21 -87.04 16.46
CA PRO A 4 -47.75 -85.66 16.25
C PRO A 4 -47.42 -85.34 14.78
N ALA A 5 -47.27 -86.35 13.92
CA ALA A 5 -46.84 -86.20 12.53
C ALA A 5 -47.75 -85.30 11.66
N PHE A 6 -49.08 -85.35 11.86
CA PHE A 6 -50.01 -84.54 11.07
C PHE A 6 -49.87 -83.04 11.36
N ARG A 7 -49.53 -82.66 12.60
CA ARG A 7 -49.26 -81.26 12.97
C ARG A 7 -47.96 -80.75 12.36
N PHE A 8 -46.93 -81.60 12.28
CA PHE A 8 -45.67 -81.24 11.62
C PHE A 8 -45.82 -81.06 10.11
N ILE A 9 -46.66 -81.87 9.45
CA ILE A 9 -46.95 -81.71 8.02
C ILE A 9 -47.71 -80.41 7.75
N LEU A 10 -48.71 -80.08 8.57
CA LEU A 10 -49.42 -78.81 8.49
C LEU A 10 -48.51 -77.61 8.74
N LEU A 11 -47.62 -77.70 9.74
CA LEU A 11 -46.64 -76.66 10.02
C LEU A 11 -45.68 -76.49 8.83
N PHE A 12 -45.18 -77.59 8.28
CA PHE A 12 -44.26 -77.57 7.13
C PHE A 12 -44.91 -76.96 5.89
N LEU A 13 -46.17 -77.31 5.61
CA LEU A 13 -46.94 -76.71 4.50
C LEU A 13 -47.21 -75.22 4.73
N ALA A 14 -47.52 -74.81 5.97
CA ALA A 14 -47.70 -73.41 6.31
C ALA A 14 -46.38 -72.62 6.16
N THR A 15 -45.25 -73.20 6.58
CA THR A 15 -43.93 -72.59 6.41
C THR A 15 -43.55 -72.49 4.92
N LEU A 16 -43.85 -73.51 4.11
CA LEU A 16 -43.64 -73.47 2.65
C LEU A 16 -44.48 -72.39 1.98
N LEU A 17 -45.73 -72.21 2.40
CA LEU A 17 -46.60 -71.15 1.90
C LEU A 17 -46.08 -69.76 2.28
N LEU A 18 -45.64 -69.58 3.52
CA LEU A 18 -45.01 -68.32 3.97
C LEU A 18 -43.72 -68.04 3.22
N MET A 19 -42.89 -69.06 3.01
CA MET A 19 -41.63 -68.92 2.27
C MET A 19 -41.90 -68.63 0.79
N GLY A 20 -42.92 -69.25 0.20
CA GLY A 20 -43.40 -68.93 -1.15
C GLY A 20 -43.91 -67.49 -1.27
N ALA A 21 -44.65 -67.00 -0.28
CA ALA A 21 -45.11 -65.60 -0.24
C ALA A 21 -43.93 -64.61 -0.11
N LEU A 22 -42.90 -64.96 0.66
CA LEU A 22 -41.67 -64.17 0.77
C LEU A 22 -40.88 -64.18 -0.54
N ILE A 23 -40.73 -65.33 -1.20
CA ILE A 23 -40.06 -65.43 -2.52
C ILE A 23 -40.83 -64.64 -3.58
N TYR A 24 -42.17 -64.71 -3.55
CA TYR A 24 -43.01 -63.92 -4.45
C TYR A 24 -42.88 -62.42 -4.18
N ARG A 25 -42.88 -61.99 -2.90
CA ARG A 25 -42.67 -60.59 -2.53
C ARG A 25 -41.26 -60.12 -2.89
N LEU A 26 -40.25 -60.97 -2.75
CA LEU A 26 -38.88 -60.69 -3.15
C LEU A 26 -38.81 -60.52 -4.67
N GLY A 27 -39.40 -61.42 -5.46
CA GLY A 27 -39.47 -61.28 -6.92
C GLY A 27 -40.27 -60.05 -7.38
N GLN A 28 -41.31 -59.66 -6.65
CA GLN A 28 -42.01 -58.39 -6.88
C GLN A 28 -41.07 -57.19 -6.67
N LEU A 29 -40.33 -57.15 -5.56
CA LEU A 29 -39.40 -56.06 -5.27
C LEU A 29 -38.19 -56.03 -6.22
N THR A 30 -37.64 -57.19 -6.61
CA THR A 30 -36.39 -57.26 -7.37
C THR A 30 -36.57 -57.34 -8.88
N ILE A 31 -37.67 -57.92 -9.38
CA ILE A 31 -37.89 -58.13 -10.83
C ILE A 31 -38.95 -57.16 -11.36
N VAL A 32 -40.08 -57.02 -10.67
CA VAL A 32 -41.22 -56.22 -11.17
C VAL A 32 -41.03 -54.74 -10.87
N GLU A 33 -40.72 -54.42 -9.62
CA GLU A 33 -40.42 -53.05 -9.17
C GLU A 33 -38.92 -52.74 -9.27
N GLY A 34 -38.09 -53.72 -9.63
CA GLY A 34 -36.63 -53.59 -9.65
C GLY A 34 -36.12 -52.46 -10.53
N SER A 35 -36.75 -52.21 -11.68
CA SER A 35 -36.40 -51.08 -12.55
C SER A 35 -36.80 -49.74 -11.95
N ALA A 36 -37.91 -49.66 -11.20
CA ALA A 36 -38.35 -48.46 -10.52
C ALA A 36 -37.47 -48.15 -9.28
N TRP A 37 -37.06 -49.19 -8.54
CA TRP A 37 -36.11 -49.08 -7.44
C TRP A 37 -34.68 -48.81 -7.92
N ALA A 38 -34.25 -49.35 -9.06
CA ALA A 38 -32.97 -49.00 -9.70
C ALA A 38 -32.97 -47.56 -10.23
N ALA A 39 -34.08 -47.09 -10.79
CA ALA A 39 -34.25 -45.69 -11.21
C ALA A 39 -34.39 -44.72 -10.02
N SER A 40 -34.96 -45.17 -8.89
CA SER A 40 -35.00 -44.39 -7.64
C SER A 40 -33.67 -44.45 -6.87
N ALA A 41 -32.91 -45.54 -7.04
CA ALA A 41 -31.54 -45.66 -6.57
C ALA A 41 -30.63 -44.75 -7.39
N GLU A 42 -30.81 -44.62 -8.71
CA GLU A 42 -30.32 -43.46 -9.48
C GLU A 42 -31.02 -42.15 -9.06
N GLN A 43 -31.04 -41.83 -7.77
CA GLN A 43 -31.48 -40.55 -7.24
C GLN A 43 -30.47 -39.49 -7.70
N ARG A 44 -30.70 -38.99 -8.91
CA ARG A 44 -29.93 -37.91 -9.51
C ARG A 44 -30.29 -36.65 -8.75
N SER A 45 -29.30 -36.09 -8.08
CA SER A 45 -29.46 -34.84 -7.35
C SER A 45 -29.13 -33.69 -8.30
N THR A 46 -29.98 -32.68 -8.35
CA THR A 46 -29.68 -31.44 -9.06
C THR A 46 -29.02 -30.47 -8.09
N LYS A 47 -27.89 -29.90 -8.50
CA LYS A 47 -27.17 -28.86 -7.76
C LYS A 47 -27.05 -27.61 -8.59
N THR A 48 -27.16 -26.46 -7.95
CA THR A 48 -26.83 -25.17 -8.55
C THR A 48 -25.43 -24.76 -8.11
N LEU A 49 -24.55 -24.51 -9.06
CA LEU A 49 -23.19 -23.98 -8.85
C LEU A 49 -23.16 -22.52 -9.28
N ALA A 50 -22.47 -21.66 -8.53
CA ALA A 50 -22.19 -20.29 -8.97
C ALA A 50 -21.10 -20.31 -10.05
N VAL A 51 -21.29 -19.55 -11.13
CA VAL A 51 -20.27 -19.28 -12.15
C VAL A 51 -19.84 -17.84 -11.96
N LYS A 52 -18.53 -17.60 -11.83
CA LYS A 52 -17.99 -16.25 -11.62
C LYS A 52 -17.71 -15.58 -12.96
N GLY A 53 -17.86 -14.27 -13.00
CA GLY A 53 -17.40 -13.45 -14.12
C GLY A 53 -15.90 -13.25 -14.03
N GLU A 54 -15.28 -12.93 -15.16
CA GLU A 54 -13.87 -12.53 -15.21
C GLU A 54 -13.72 -11.14 -14.58
N ARG A 55 -12.55 -10.87 -13.99
CA ARG A 55 -12.22 -9.51 -13.53
C ARG A 55 -12.01 -8.59 -14.73
N GLY A 56 -12.47 -7.35 -14.60
CA GLY A 56 -12.26 -6.32 -15.61
C GLY A 56 -10.78 -6.04 -15.90
N ARG A 57 -10.49 -5.58 -17.10
CA ARG A 57 -9.13 -5.25 -17.55
C ARG A 57 -8.74 -3.86 -17.07
N ILE A 58 -7.45 -3.66 -16.85
CA ILE A 58 -6.87 -2.33 -16.66
C ILE A 58 -6.13 -1.96 -17.95
N LEU A 59 -6.51 -0.82 -18.53
CA LEU A 59 -6.00 -0.32 -19.80
C LEU A 59 -5.28 1.01 -19.58
N ASP A 60 -4.24 1.27 -20.36
CA ASP A 60 -3.66 2.61 -20.49
C ASP A 60 -4.58 3.51 -21.34
N ARG A 61 -4.22 4.80 -21.47
CA ARG A 61 -5.03 5.78 -22.21
C ARG A 61 -5.18 5.47 -23.71
N ASN A 62 -4.28 4.67 -24.27
CA ASN A 62 -4.24 4.26 -25.67
C ASN A 62 -4.87 2.88 -25.89
N GLY A 63 -5.46 2.26 -24.86
CA GLY A 63 -6.07 0.92 -24.91
C GLY A 63 -5.07 -0.23 -24.76
N VAL A 64 -3.83 0.04 -24.37
CA VAL A 64 -2.84 -1.01 -24.07
C VAL A 64 -3.22 -1.70 -22.77
N VAL A 65 -3.33 -3.03 -22.80
CA VAL A 65 -3.64 -3.83 -21.62
C VAL A 65 -2.46 -3.82 -20.64
N LEU A 66 -2.74 -3.41 -19.40
CA LEU A 66 -1.80 -3.38 -18.27
C LEU A 66 -2.07 -4.51 -17.26
N ALA A 67 -3.33 -4.92 -17.12
CA ALA A 67 -3.74 -6.10 -16.36
C ALA A 67 -5.01 -6.72 -16.96
N TYR A 68 -5.09 -8.04 -16.96
CA TYR A 68 -6.27 -8.78 -17.43
C TYR A 68 -6.35 -10.15 -16.77
N ASP A 69 -7.50 -10.79 -16.88
CA ASP A 69 -7.69 -12.16 -16.44
C ASP A 69 -7.48 -13.13 -17.60
N GLU A 70 -6.72 -14.19 -17.38
CA GLU A 70 -6.63 -15.33 -18.28
C GLU A 70 -7.34 -16.54 -17.67
N THR A 71 -7.99 -17.34 -18.51
CA THR A 71 -8.57 -18.60 -18.09
C THR A 71 -7.46 -19.56 -17.67
N CYS A 72 -7.52 -20.04 -16.42
CA CYS A 72 -6.67 -21.10 -15.92
C CYS A 72 -7.49 -22.32 -15.50
N TYR A 73 -6.82 -23.45 -15.34
CA TYR A 73 -7.45 -24.69 -14.86
C TYR A 73 -6.91 -25.04 -13.50
N ASN A 74 -7.81 -25.35 -12.58
CA ASN A 74 -7.50 -25.79 -11.23
C ASN A 74 -7.87 -27.26 -11.10
N VAL A 75 -7.07 -28.01 -10.34
CA VAL A 75 -7.43 -29.36 -9.92
C VAL A 75 -8.12 -29.24 -8.58
N GLN A 76 -9.33 -29.79 -8.45
CA GLN A 76 -10.08 -29.81 -7.23
C GLN A 76 -10.34 -31.22 -6.74
N PHE A 77 -10.51 -31.35 -5.44
CA PHE A 77 -10.87 -32.59 -4.77
C PHE A 77 -12.20 -32.40 -4.00
N LEU A 78 -13.18 -33.23 -4.33
CA LEU A 78 -14.46 -33.34 -3.66
C LEU A 78 -14.54 -34.67 -2.92
N ARG A 79 -14.68 -34.60 -1.59
CA ARG A 79 -14.99 -35.77 -0.79
C ARG A 79 -16.49 -35.93 -0.64
N ASN A 80 -17.02 -37.12 -0.94
CA ASN A 80 -18.43 -37.40 -0.63
C ASN A 80 -18.63 -37.50 0.89
N ALA A 81 -19.49 -36.64 1.44
CA ALA A 81 -19.78 -36.54 2.87
C ALA A 81 -20.40 -37.82 3.48
N ASP A 82 -21.08 -38.62 2.65
CA ASP A 82 -21.77 -39.85 3.04
C ASP A 82 -20.83 -41.08 3.08
N ASN A 83 -19.68 -40.99 2.40
CA ASN A 83 -18.68 -42.05 2.32
C ASN A 83 -17.59 -41.86 3.39
N ARG A 84 -17.78 -42.51 4.54
CA ARG A 84 -16.89 -42.38 5.72
C ARG A 84 -16.19 -43.68 6.13
N THR A 85 -16.15 -44.69 5.26
CA THR A 85 -15.53 -45.96 5.62
C THR A 85 -14.01 -45.91 5.52
N SER A 86 -13.32 -46.86 6.17
CA SER A 86 -11.88 -47.07 6.02
C SER A 86 -11.48 -47.36 4.57
N TYR A 87 -12.34 -48.06 3.83
CA TYR A 87 -12.15 -48.34 2.40
C TYR A 87 -12.17 -47.05 1.58
N ASP A 88 -13.18 -46.18 1.78
CA ASP A 88 -13.27 -44.90 1.08
C ASP A 88 -12.05 -44.02 1.36
N SER A 89 -11.58 -44.00 2.61
CA SER A 89 -10.38 -43.28 3.00
C SER A 89 -9.13 -43.76 2.24
N ALA A 90 -8.95 -45.07 2.09
CA ALA A 90 -7.84 -45.62 1.33
C ALA A 90 -7.93 -45.26 -0.16
N VAL A 91 -9.13 -45.35 -0.75
CA VAL A 91 -9.38 -44.99 -2.16
C VAL A 91 -9.07 -43.51 -2.43
N TYR A 92 -9.51 -42.60 -1.55
CA TYR A 92 -9.19 -41.19 -1.69
C TYR A 92 -7.69 -40.91 -1.59
N THR A 93 -6.96 -41.61 -0.70
CA THR A 93 -5.51 -41.45 -0.61
C THR A 93 -4.81 -41.95 -1.87
N GLU A 94 -5.22 -43.09 -2.43
CA GLU A 94 -4.68 -43.59 -3.70
C GLU A 94 -4.94 -42.60 -4.85
N SER A 95 -6.15 -42.05 -4.91
CA SER A 95 -6.50 -41.03 -5.90
C SER A 95 -5.67 -39.76 -5.75
N LEU A 96 -5.45 -39.28 -4.52
CA LEU A 96 -4.64 -38.09 -4.25
C LEU A 96 -3.18 -38.32 -4.61
N ILE A 97 -2.62 -39.49 -4.31
CA ILE A 97 -1.26 -39.87 -4.71
C ILE A 97 -1.10 -39.76 -6.23
N LYS A 98 -1.99 -40.42 -7.00
CA LYS A 98 -1.94 -40.37 -8.46
C LYS A 98 -2.11 -38.96 -9.00
N ALA A 99 -3.02 -38.18 -8.42
CA ALA A 99 -3.24 -36.78 -8.84
C ALA A 99 -1.99 -35.92 -8.57
N ILE A 100 -1.38 -36.02 -7.39
CA ILE A 100 -0.13 -35.32 -7.04
C ILE A 100 0.97 -35.70 -8.03
N ASP A 101 1.14 -37.00 -8.34
CA ASP A 101 2.15 -37.47 -9.29
C ASP A 101 1.93 -36.90 -10.71
N ILE A 102 0.68 -36.86 -11.20
CA ILE A 102 0.34 -36.26 -12.50
C ILE A 102 0.68 -34.76 -12.51
N ILE A 103 0.30 -34.03 -11.45
CA ILE A 103 0.52 -32.59 -11.33
C ILE A 103 2.03 -32.29 -11.33
N GLU A 104 2.80 -32.98 -10.47
CA GLU A 104 4.22 -32.67 -10.25
C GLU A 104 5.13 -33.17 -11.36
N SER A 105 4.79 -34.30 -12.01
CA SER A 105 5.56 -34.81 -13.16
C SER A 105 5.51 -33.87 -14.38
N ARG A 106 4.56 -32.93 -14.40
CA ARG A 106 4.38 -31.90 -15.43
C ARG A 106 4.73 -30.48 -14.94
N GLY A 107 5.40 -30.38 -13.79
CA GLY A 107 5.89 -29.10 -13.25
C GLY A 107 4.87 -28.27 -12.47
N GLY A 108 3.65 -28.79 -12.25
CA GLY A 108 2.69 -28.17 -11.33
C GLY A 108 3.04 -28.44 -9.87
N SER A 109 2.44 -27.69 -8.95
CA SER A 109 2.57 -27.90 -7.51
C SER A 109 1.20 -28.03 -6.85
N THR A 110 1.16 -28.75 -5.73
CA THR A 110 -0.04 -28.90 -4.91
C THR A 110 0.00 -27.96 -3.71
N ILE A 111 -1.17 -27.68 -3.13
CA ILE A 111 -1.30 -26.81 -1.97
C ILE A 111 -0.44 -27.28 -0.79
N ASP A 112 0.21 -26.32 -0.11
CA ASP A 112 0.94 -26.56 1.13
C ASP A 112 0.30 -25.80 2.30
N THR A 113 -0.71 -26.41 2.89
CA THR A 113 -1.53 -25.83 3.98
C THR A 113 -1.38 -26.55 5.31
N SER A 114 -0.60 -27.64 5.36
CA SER A 114 -0.35 -28.43 6.58
C SER A 114 0.13 -27.53 7.72
N TYR A 115 -0.53 -27.64 8.88
CA TYR A 115 -0.04 -27.03 10.12
C TYR A 115 1.16 -27.78 10.69
N ILE A 116 1.45 -28.98 10.21
CA ILE A 116 2.61 -29.77 10.63
C ILE A 116 3.77 -29.44 9.69
N VAL A 117 4.85 -28.92 10.26
CA VAL A 117 6.09 -28.54 9.57
C VAL A 117 7.29 -29.25 10.19
N MET A 118 8.37 -29.37 9.43
CA MET A 118 9.64 -29.91 9.91
C MET A 118 10.62 -28.75 10.13
N GLY A 119 11.11 -28.60 11.36
CA GLY A 119 12.09 -27.57 11.72
C GLY A 119 13.49 -27.87 11.18
N GLU A 120 14.36 -26.86 11.22
CA GLU A 120 15.78 -27.00 10.81
C GLU A 120 16.54 -28.04 11.64
N ASP A 121 16.08 -28.30 12.86
CA ASP A 121 16.58 -29.34 13.77
C ASP A 121 16.06 -30.76 13.46
N GLY A 122 15.25 -30.90 12.40
CA GLY A 122 14.62 -32.15 11.98
C GLY A 122 13.46 -32.61 12.87
N GLN A 123 12.99 -31.78 13.80
CA GLN A 123 11.82 -32.09 14.64
C GLN A 123 10.52 -31.59 14.01
N LEU A 124 9.44 -32.33 14.22
CA LEU A 124 8.11 -31.90 13.79
C LEU A 124 7.53 -30.88 14.77
N ALA A 125 7.10 -29.74 14.24
CA ALA A 125 6.47 -28.65 14.98
C ALA A 125 5.14 -28.25 14.32
N TYR A 126 4.31 -27.50 15.05
CA TYR A 126 3.14 -26.86 14.47
C TYR A 126 3.48 -25.43 14.06
N ASP A 127 3.11 -25.06 12.83
CA ASP A 127 3.02 -23.67 12.39
C ASP A 127 1.55 -23.30 12.18
N TRP A 128 1.01 -22.53 13.13
CA TRP A 128 -0.38 -22.11 13.11
C TRP A 128 -0.62 -20.89 12.22
N ARG A 129 0.41 -20.25 11.66
CA ARG A 129 0.30 -19.05 10.80
C ARG A 129 -0.44 -17.87 11.44
N VAL A 130 -0.50 -17.81 12.77
CA VAL A 130 -1.09 -16.71 13.55
C VAL A 130 -0.23 -16.44 14.79
N LYS A 131 -0.15 -15.17 15.21
CA LYS A 131 0.73 -14.75 16.32
C LYS A 131 0.03 -14.66 17.69
N SER A 132 -1.28 -14.40 17.71
CA SER A 132 -2.05 -14.26 18.96
C SER A 132 -2.26 -15.61 19.63
N GLU A 133 -1.98 -15.70 20.93
CA GLU A 133 -2.16 -16.93 21.72
C GLU A 133 -3.61 -17.42 21.68
N ALA A 134 -4.59 -16.51 21.74
CA ALA A 134 -6.01 -16.85 21.64
C ALA A 134 -6.36 -17.43 20.26
N ALA A 135 -5.80 -16.87 19.19
CA ALA A 135 -5.99 -17.36 17.82
C ALA A 135 -5.32 -18.73 17.60
N ILE A 136 -4.13 -18.95 18.17
CA ILE A 136 -3.43 -20.24 18.15
C ILE A 136 -4.30 -21.31 18.83
N LYS A 137 -4.80 -21.03 20.05
CA LYS A 137 -5.64 -21.96 20.81
C LYS A 137 -6.92 -22.32 20.05
N ALA A 138 -7.61 -21.32 19.49
CA ALA A 138 -8.82 -21.53 18.69
C ALA A 138 -8.54 -22.37 17.42
N ARG A 139 -7.45 -22.07 16.69
CA ARG A 139 -7.07 -22.80 15.47
C ARG A 139 -6.66 -24.23 15.76
N TYR A 140 -5.91 -24.46 16.83
CA TYR A 140 -5.50 -25.79 17.26
C TYR A 140 -6.71 -26.63 17.67
N LYS A 141 -7.69 -26.04 18.39
CA LYS A 141 -8.93 -26.74 18.73
C LYS A 141 -9.67 -27.19 17.45
N ASN A 142 -9.88 -26.26 16.52
CA ASN A 142 -10.53 -26.55 15.25
C ASN A 142 -9.80 -27.66 14.48
N PHE A 143 -8.47 -27.60 14.43
CA PHE A 143 -7.66 -28.66 13.83
C PHE A 143 -7.87 -30.02 14.52
N CYS A 144 -7.80 -30.10 15.85
CA CYS A 144 -8.02 -31.36 16.56
C CYS A 144 -9.42 -31.93 16.32
N ASP A 145 -10.45 -31.09 16.39
CA ASP A 145 -11.85 -31.49 16.14
C ASP A 145 -12.04 -31.98 14.70
N ALA A 146 -11.51 -31.24 13.72
CA ALA A 146 -11.62 -31.57 12.30
C ALA A 146 -10.84 -32.84 11.92
N MET A 147 -9.70 -33.09 12.57
CA MET A 147 -8.85 -34.27 12.31
C MET A 147 -9.19 -35.50 13.17
N ASP A 148 -10.19 -35.41 14.05
CA ASP A 148 -10.54 -36.45 15.01
C ASP A 148 -9.36 -36.86 15.93
N LEU A 149 -8.62 -35.85 16.42
CA LEU A 149 -7.52 -36.02 17.36
C LEU A 149 -8.02 -35.87 18.80
N THR A 150 -7.79 -36.89 19.62
CA THR A 150 -8.24 -36.87 21.03
C THR A 150 -7.40 -35.92 21.89
N ILE A 151 -8.03 -34.87 22.41
CA ILE A 151 -7.45 -33.99 23.43
C ILE A 151 -7.58 -34.66 24.81
N ARG A 152 -6.46 -34.79 25.54
CA ARG A 152 -6.39 -35.52 26.83
C ARG A 152 -6.54 -34.65 28.08
N ASP A 153 -7.06 -33.44 27.91
CA ASP A 153 -7.34 -32.53 29.02
C ASP A 153 -8.66 -32.91 29.69
N GLN A 154 -8.63 -33.20 31.00
CA GLN A 154 -9.83 -33.64 31.75
C GLN A 154 -10.89 -32.54 31.88
N ASN A 155 -10.52 -31.27 31.70
CA ASN A 155 -11.44 -30.14 31.69
C ASN A 155 -12.14 -29.95 30.31
N PHE A 156 -11.84 -30.79 29.31
CA PHE A 156 -12.29 -30.63 27.92
C PHE A 156 -13.74 -31.04 27.63
N ILE A 157 -14.39 -31.73 28.56
CA ILE A 157 -15.72 -32.34 28.32
C ILE A 157 -16.85 -31.29 28.34
N ASP A 158 -16.64 -30.13 28.98
CA ASP A 158 -17.57 -28.99 29.02
C ASP A 158 -16.78 -27.66 29.10
N TYR A 159 -16.42 -27.01 27.98
CA TYR A 159 -15.67 -25.73 28.04
C TYR A 159 -16.54 -24.47 27.94
N PRO A 160 -16.29 -23.43 28.77
CA PRO A 160 -16.78 -22.05 28.60
C PRO A 160 -16.14 -21.30 27.40
N ASP A 161 -16.82 -20.24 26.94
CA ASP A 161 -16.52 -19.49 25.70
C ASP A 161 -15.14 -18.80 25.62
N ASP A 162 -14.34 -18.74 26.69
CA ASP A 162 -13.06 -18.02 26.73
C ASP A 162 -11.82 -18.94 26.50
N PRO A 163 -11.10 -18.80 25.37
CA PRO A 163 -9.90 -19.58 25.04
C PRO A 163 -8.68 -19.33 25.95
N SER A 164 -8.67 -18.27 26.76
CA SER A 164 -7.51 -17.91 27.61
C SER A 164 -7.15 -18.99 28.64
N SER A 165 -8.14 -19.79 29.06
CA SER A 165 -8.04 -20.78 30.13
C SER A 165 -7.44 -22.15 29.73
N TRP A 166 -7.17 -22.40 28.45
CA TRP A 166 -6.77 -23.73 27.96
C TRP A 166 -5.26 -24.01 28.12
N ASP A 167 -4.93 -25.25 28.53
CA ASP A 167 -3.56 -25.74 28.71
C ASP A 167 -3.10 -26.62 27.53
N LEU A 168 -2.36 -25.99 26.61
CA LEU A 168 -1.82 -26.60 25.39
C LEU A 168 -0.82 -27.74 25.64
N SER A 169 -0.20 -27.83 26.83
CA SER A 169 0.81 -28.86 27.12
C SER A 169 0.25 -30.28 27.17
N LYS A 170 -1.07 -30.40 27.35
CA LYS A 170 -1.80 -31.68 27.41
C LYS A 170 -2.36 -32.11 26.05
N TRP A 171 -2.13 -31.32 25.01
CA TRP A 171 -2.70 -31.53 23.68
C TRP A 171 -1.74 -32.35 22.78
N PRO A 172 -2.23 -32.92 21.67
CA PRO A 172 -1.46 -33.85 20.87
C PRO A 172 -0.26 -33.21 20.15
N THR A 173 0.97 -33.63 20.44
CA THR A 173 2.17 -33.08 19.78
C THR A 173 2.14 -33.25 18.24
N ALA A 174 2.86 -32.39 17.51
CA ALA A 174 2.94 -32.47 16.04
C ALA A 174 3.40 -33.85 15.57
N GLN A 175 4.35 -34.47 16.27
CA GLN A 175 4.80 -35.84 16.02
C GLN A 175 3.67 -36.88 16.17
N TYR A 176 2.86 -36.75 17.22
CA TYR A 176 1.72 -37.64 17.44
C TYR A 176 0.67 -37.46 16.35
N ALA A 177 0.29 -36.22 16.05
CA ALA A 177 -0.71 -35.91 15.03
C ALA A 177 -0.26 -36.42 13.66
N TYR A 178 1.00 -36.18 13.27
CA TYR A 178 1.57 -36.68 12.03
C TYR A 178 1.45 -38.21 11.89
N ASN A 179 1.86 -38.94 12.93
CA ASN A 179 1.79 -40.41 12.94
C ASN A 179 0.33 -40.91 12.93
N TYR A 180 -0.56 -40.24 13.66
CA TYR A 180 -1.98 -40.56 13.68
C TYR A 180 -2.62 -40.36 12.30
N LEU A 181 -2.41 -39.19 11.70
CA LEU A 181 -2.97 -38.84 10.39
C LEU A 181 -2.47 -39.78 9.29
N ARG A 182 -1.18 -40.11 9.25
CA ARG A 182 -0.65 -41.10 8.29
C ARG A 182 -1.34 -42.45 8.41
N ARG A 183 -1.55 -42.93 9.63
CA ARG A 183 -2.23 -44.21 9.87
C ARG A 183 -3.71 -44.15 9.52
N SER A 184 -4.41 -43.10 9.94
CA SER A 184 -5.86 -42.94 9.76
C SER A 184 -6.25 -42.68 8.30
N TRP A 185 -5.35 -42.06 7.52
CA TRP A 185 -5.55 -41.80 6.10
C TRP A 185 -4.81 -42.78 5.20
N TYR A 186 -4.25 -43.87 5.73
CA TYR A 186 -3.58 -44.91 4.94
C TYR A 186 -2.46 -44.37 4.04
N ILE A 187 -1.72 -43.36 4.51
CA ILE A 187 -0.57 -42.80 3.79
C ILE A 187 0.58 -43.82 3.87
N PRO A 188 1.19 -44.24 2.75
CA PRO A 188 2.22 -45.29 2.74
C PRO A 188 3.40 -44.94 3.66
N GLU A 189 3.93 -45.88 4.44
CA GLU A 189 5.00 -45.63 5.42
C GLU A 189 6.34 -45.24 4.77
N GLU A 190 6.56 -45.67 3.54
CA GLU A 190 7.74 -45.40 2.73
C GLU A 190 7.83 -43.94 2.24
N TYR A 191 6.74 -43.17 2.32
CA TYR A 191 6.73 -41.77 1.87
C TYR A 191 7.58 -40.89 2.80
N THR A 192 8.38 -40.01 2.19
CA THR A 192 9.13 -38.97 2.92
C THR A 192 8.16 -38.00 3.61
N PHE A 193 8.68 -37.18 4.52
CA PHE A 193 7.87 -36.14 5.16
C PHE A 193 7.21 -35.22 4.12
N GLU A 194 7.97 -34.72 3.14
CA GLU A 194 7.45 -33.83 2.10
C GLU A 194 6.35 -34.48 1.26
N GLN A 195 6.48 -35.77 0.93
CA GLN A 195 5.43 -36.48 0.17
C GLN A 195 4.16 -36.68 1.01
N ALA A 196 4.30 -37.11 2.26
CA ALA A 196 3.16 -37.28 3.15
C ALA A 196 2.48 -35.95 3.51
N LYS A 197 3.27 -34.88 3.66
CA LYS A 197 2.81 -33.53 3.96
C LYS A 197 1.84 -33.04 2.89
N LYS A 198 2.09 -33.28 1.60
CA LYS A 198 1.18 -32.90 0.50
C LYS A 198 -0.21 -33.52 0.64
N ILE A 199 -0.27 -34.82 0.94
CA ILE A 199 -1.55 -35.52 1.17
C ILE A 199 -2.22 -34.97 2.44
N ILE A 200 -1.44 -34.71 3.49
CA ILE A 200 -1.94 -34.15 4.74
C ILE A 200 -2.52 -32.75 4.53
N SER A 201 -1.85 -31.88 3.77
CA SER A 201 -2.33 -30.54 3.40
C SER A 201 -3.72 -30.59 2.77
N ILE A 202 -3.89 -31.44 1.75
CA ILE A 202 -5.18 -31.60 1.06
C ILE A 202 -6.27 -32.15 2.00
N ARG A 203 -5.98 -33.24 2.70
CA ARG A 203 -6.93 -33.87 3.65
C ARG A 203 -7.31 -32.95 4.79
N GLN A 204 -6.36 -32.15 5.27
CA GLN A 204 -6.56 -31.15 6.32
C GLN A 204 -7.56 -30.09 5.85
N GLU A 205 -7.37 -29.50 4.67
CA GLU A 205 -8.31 -28.50 4.13
C GLU A 205 -9.72 -29.06 3.94
N VAL A 206 -9.82 -30.30 3.44
CA VAL A 206 -11.11 -31.01 3.29
C VAL A 206 -11.84 -31.16 4.62
N ASN A 207 -11.12 -31.52 5.67
CA ASN A 207 -11.71 -31.72 6.98
C ASN A 207 -12.01 -30.40 7.71
N LEU A 208 -11.16 -29.39 7.58
CA LEU A 208 -11.40 -28.06 8.15
C LEU A 208 -12.63 -27.38 7.53
N ASN A 209 -12.90 -27.66 6.26
CA ASN A 209 -14.07 -27.16 5.53
C ASN A 209 -15.23 -28.16 5.46
N ASN A 210 -15.28 -29.16 6.34
CA ASN A 210 -16.29 -30.23 6.30
C ASN A 210 -17.74 -29.74 6.54
N TYR A 211 -17.94 -28.53 7.06
CA TYR A 211 -19.26 -27.86 7.10
C TYR A 211 -19.80 -27.54 5.70
N ARG A 212 -18.90 -27.46 4.70
CA ARG A 212 -19.18 -27.40 3.25
C ARG A 212 -18.64 -28.64 2.54
N ALA A 213 -18.79 -29.84 3.12
CA ALA A 213 -18.30 -31.10 2.52
C ALA A 213 -18.83 -31.39 1.09
N TYR A 214 -19.81 -30.62 0.63
CA TYR A 214 -20.39 -30.71 -0.71
C TYR A 214 -19.72 -29.79 -1.74
N GLU A 215 -18.79 -28.93 -1.30
CA GLU A 215 -17.99 -28.04 -2.15
C GLU A 215 -16.61 -28.67 -2.41
N PRO A 216 -16.17 -28.68 -3.66
CA PRO A 216 -14.83 -29.15 -4.02
C PRO A 216 -13.77 -28.16 -3.53
N ILE A 217 -12.61 -28.66 -3.10
CA ILE A 217 -11.48 -27.85 -2.64
C ILE A 217 -10.37 -27.88 -3.68
N THR A 218 -9.82 -26.72 -4.00
CA THR A 218 -8.71 -26.62 -4.95
C THR A 218 -7.43 -27.18 -4.34
N ILE A 219 -6.83 -28.18 -5.01
CA ILE A 219 -5.61 -28.87 -4.57
C ILE A 219 -4.38 -28.48 -5.40
N ALA A 220 -4.57 -27.96 -6.61
CA ALA A 220 -3.55 -27.33 -7.42
C ALA A 220 -4.18 -26.21 -8.24
N TYR A 221 -3.46 -25.08 -8.31
CA TYR A 221 -3.88 -23.88 -9.04
C TYR A 221 -3.12 -23.79 -10.36
N ASP A 222 -3.77 -23.27 -11.41
CA ASP A 222 -3.17 -22.97 -12.71
C ASP A 222 -2.33 -24.12 -13.31
N VAL A 223 -2.94 -25.29 -13.46
CA VAL A 223 -2.30 -26.45 -14.06
C VAL A 223 -2.32 -26.38 -15.59
N GLY A 224 -1.20 -26.78 -16.21
CA GLY A 224 -1.08 -26.80 -17.66
C GLY A 224 -2.05 -27.77 -18.35
N GLY A 225 -2.32 -27.52 -19.64
CA GLY A 225 -3.27 -28.33 -20.44
C GLY A 225 -2.94 -29.83 -20.51
N GLU A 226 -1.67 -30.21 -20.35
CA GLU A 226 -1.25 -31.61 -20.25
C GLU A 226 -1.78 -32.28 -18.97
N VAL A 227 -1.70 -31.59 -17.82
CA VAL A 227 -2.25 -32.08 -16.54
C VAL A 227 -3.76 -32.20 -16.62
N VAL A 228 -4.43 -31.21 -17.22
CA VAL A 228 -5.88 -31.24 -17.46
C VAL A 228 -6.25 -32.48 -18.28
N SER A 229 -5.53 -32.73 -19.37
CA SER A 229 -5.80 -33.85 -20.26
C SER A 229 -5.61 -35.20 -19.55
N GLU A 230 -4.52 -35.36 -18.80
CA GLU A 230 -4.23 -36.60 -18.05
C GLU A 230 -5.24 -36.87 -16.93
N ILE A 231 -5.61 -35.84 -16.16
CA ILE A 231 -6.63 -35.98 -15.12
C ILE A 231 -7.99 -36.35 -15.74
N MET A 232 -8.29 -35.83 -16.93
CA MET A 232 -9.51 -36.18 -17.65
C MET A 232 -9.47 -37.63 -18.19
N GLU A 233 -8.33 -38.09 -18.72
CA GLU A 233 -8.12 -39.45 -19.23
C GLU A 233 -8.21 -40.49 -18.10
N HIS A 234 -7.60 -40.21 -16.95
CA HIS A 234 -7.61 -41.08 -15.77
C HIS A 234 -8.80 -40.81 -14.82
N SER A 235 -9.83 -40.08 -15.27
CA SER A 235 -10.94 -39.63 -14.42
C SER A 235 -11.75 -40.75 -13.76
N ASP A 236 -11.69 -41.98 -14.26
CA ASP A 236 -12.33 -43.15 -13.66
C ASP A 236 -11.53 -43.76 -12.49
N GLU A 237 -10.23 -43.49 -12.43
CA GLU A 237 -9.34 -43.93 -11.34
C GLU A 237 -9.15 -42.85 -10.27
N LEU A 238 -9.34 -41.58 -10.64
CA LEU A 238 -9.12 -40.42 -9.76
C LEU A 238 -10.39 -40.05 -8.99
N VAL A 239 -10.81 -40.91 -8.06
CA VAL A 239 -12.03 -40.72 -7.26
C VAL A 239 -11.99 -39.41 -6.45
N GLY A 240 -12.94 -38.53 -6.75
CA GLY A 240 -13.10 -37.23 -6.09
C GLY A 240 -12.28 -36.10 -6.73
N VAL A 241 -11.39 -36.39 -7.67
CA VAL A 241 -10.61 -35.37 -8.38
C VAL A 241 -11.36 -34.88 -9.61
N GLN A 242 -11.39 -33.57 -9.83
CA GLN A 242 -12.00 -32.96 -11.00
C GLN A 242 -11.24 -31.70 -11.42
N ILE A 243 -11.44 -31.29 -12.68
CA ILE A 243 -10.93 -30.03 -13.20
C ILE A 243 -12.00 -28.95 -13.02
N ALA A 244 -11.60 -27.79 -12.52
CA ALA A 244 -12.38 -26.58 -12.50
C ALA A 244 -11.71 -25.51 -13.35
N GLN A 245 -12.51 -24.77 -14.12
CA GLN A 245 -12.04 -23.60 -14.83
C GLN A 245 -12.15 -22.39 -13.88
N SER A 246 -11.09 -21.58 -13.82
CA SER A 246 -11.01 -20.33 -13.05
C SER A 246 -10.34 -19.26 -13.91
N THR A 247 -10.18 -18.06 -13.36
CA THR A 247 -9.28 -17.05 -13.92
C THR A 247 -8.08 -16.83 -13.02
N THR A 248 -6.97 -16.41 -13.63
CA THR A 248 -5.78 -15.90 -12.95
C THR A 248 -5.47 -14.51 -13.45
N ARG A 249 -5.05 -13.62 -12.55
CA ARG A 249 -4.72 -12.23 -12.90
C ARG A 249 -3.33 -12.16 -13.51
N ILE A 250 -3.20 -11.54 -14.68
CA ILE A 250 -1.93 -11.40 -15.40
C ILE A 250 -1.60 -9.93 -15.61
N TYR A 251 -0.35 -9.59 -15.29
CA TYR A 251 0.26 -8.29 -15.58
C TYR A 251 1.30 -8.50 -16.70
N PRO A 252 0.91 -8.35 -17.99
CA PRO A 252 1.74 -8.77 -19.13
C PRO A 252 3.05 -8.01 -19.28
N ARG A 253 3.18 -6.87 -18.61
CA ARG A 253 4.35 -5.98 -18.66
C ARG A 253 5.20 -6.01 -17.37
N GLY A 254 4.97 -7.01 -16.51
CA GLY A 254 5.74 -7.25 -15.29
C GLY A 254 5.77 -6.03 -14.37
N THR A 255 6.94 -5.41 -14.24
CA THR A 255 7.19 -4.29 -13.31
C THR A 255 6.69 -2.92 -13.81
N LEU A 256 6.16 -2.83 -15.04
CA LEU A 256 5.63 -1.57 -15.56
C LEU A 256 4.40 -1.13 -14.77
N ALA A 257 4.43 0.11 -14.27
CA ALA A 257 3.36 0.74 -13.50
C ALA A 257 2.96 -0.03 -12.23
N ALA A 258 3.83 -0.87 -11.66
CA ALA A 258 3.48 -1.74 -10.53
C ALA A 258 2.89 -0.99 -9.32
N HIS A 259 3.42 0.19 -8.97
CA HIS A 259 2.88 1.01 -7.88
C HIS A 259 1.58 1.75 -8.19
N ILE A 260 1.21 1.83 -9.47
CA ILE A 260 -0.06 2.40 -9.94
C ILE A 260 -1.10 1.29 -9.97
N LEU A 261 -0.79 0.17 -10.62
CA LEU A 261 -1.68 -1.01 -10.70
C LEU A 261 -1.92 -1.59 -9.31
N GLY A 262 -0.85 -1.69 -8.51
CA GLY A 262 -0.85 -2.35 -7.22
C GLY A 262 -0.75 -3.87 -7.35
N TYR A 263 -1.06 -4.54 -6.25
CA TYR A 263 -1.06 -6.00 -6.17
C TYR A 263 -2.31 -6.50 -5.45
N MET A 264 -2.57 -7.79 -5.60
CA MET A 264 -3.73 -8.46 -5.01
C MET A 264 -3.29 -9.51 -3.99
N GLN A 265 -4.20 -9.88 -3.09
CA GLN A 265 -4.02 -10.99 -2.16
C GLN A 265 -5.33 -11.76 -2.00
N GLN A 266 -5.25 -13.01 -1.55
CA GLN A 266 -6.44 -13.80 -1.25
C GLN A 266 -7.30 -13.13 -0.17
N THR A 267 -8.60 -13.15 -0.38
CA THR A 267 -9.56 -12.43 0.45
C THR A 267 -9.70 -13.04 1.85
N ALA A 268 -9.95 -12.17 2.83
CA ALA A 268 -10.27 -12.60 4.19
C ALA A 268 -11.78 -12.87 4.34
N GLY A 269 -12.17 -13.82 5.18
CA GLY A 269 -13.60 -14.16 5.36
C GLY A 269 -14.48 -12.98 5.81
N LYS A 270 -13.96 -12.11 6.66
CA LYS A 270 -14.66 -10.93 7.21
C LYS A 270 -13.78 -9.69 7.16
N THR A 271 -14.38 -8.53 6.93
CA THR A 271 -13.70 -7.23 6.89
C THR A 271 -14.57 -6.11 7.47
N SER A 272 -14.00 -4.93 7.73
CA SER A 272 -14.77 -3.75 8.16
C SER A 272 -15.34 -2.97 6.97
N VAL A 273 -16.38 -2.17 7.21
CA VAL A 273 -16.97 -1.31 6.18
C VAL A 273 -15.95 -0.32 5.63
N SER A 274 -15.14 0.32 6.47
CA SER A 274 -14.12 1.28 6.04
C SER A 274 -13.09 0.66 5.09
N ALA A 275 -12.74 -0.62 5.30
CA ALA A 275 -11.85 -1.33 4.39
C ALA A 275 -12.49 -1.51 3.00
N LEU A 276 -13.79 -1.79 2.91
CA LEU A 276 -14.51 -1.91 1.63
C LEU A 276 -14.76 -0.55 0.98
N LEU A 277 -14.97 0.53 1.75
CA LEU A 277 -15.06 1.88 1.19
C LEU A 277 -13.77 2.28 0.47
N ASN A 278 -12.61 1.91 1.02
CA ASN A 278 -11.31 2.11 0.36
C ASN A 278 -11.12 1.26 -0.91
N LEU A 279 -11.98 0.25 -1.12
CA LEU A 279 -12.00 -0.61 -2.30
C LEU A 279 -12.98 -0.11 -3.39
N GLY A 280 -13.47 1.12 -3.24
CA GLY A 280 -14.36 1.77 -4.21
C GLY A 280 -15.84 1.49 -4.00
N TYR A 281 -16.22 0.72 -2.97
CA TYR A 281 -17.63 0.54 -2.61
C TYR A 281 -18.23 1.78 -1.95
N THR A 282 -19.53 1.96 -2.08
CA THR A 282 -20.29 3.01 -1.39
C THR A 282 -21.01 2.47 -0.16
N GLU A 283 -21.30 3.33 0.83
CA GLU A 283 -22.06 2.92 2.01
C GLU A 283 -23.43 2.31 1.66
N GLN A 284 -24.08 2.85 0.61
CA GLN A 284 -25.39 2.36 0.15
C GLN A 284 -25.31 0.93 -0.40
N GLU A 285 -24.22 0.57 -1.07
CA GLU A 285 -23.99 -0.79 -1.56
C GLU A 285 -23.69 -1.76 -0.42
N LEU A 286 -23.05 -1.29 0.65
CA LEU A 286 -22.59 -2.13 1.76
C LEU A 286 -23.64 -2.35 2.85
N GLU A 287 -24.56 -1.40 3.07
CA GLU A 287 -25.58 -1.45 4.13
C GLU A 287 -26.37 -2.79 4.19
N PRO A 288 -26.81 -3.38 3.05
CA PRO A 288 -27.51 -4.66 3.05
C PRO A 288 -26.66 -5.84 3.57
N TYR A 289 -25.34 -5.71 3.52
CA TYR A 289 -24.38 -6.76 3.86
C TYR A 289 -23.89 -6.71 5.31
N TYR A 290 -24.28 -5.69 6.08
CA TYR A 290 -23.86 -5.53 7.47
C TYR A 290 -24.17 -6.78 8.31
N LEU A 291 -23.16 -7.23 9.05
CA LEU A 291 -23.23 -8.44 9.83
C LEU A 291 -24.06 -8.20 11.09
N LYS A 292 -24.99 -9.13 11.35
CA LYS A 292 -25.83 -9.15 12.53
C LYS A 292 -25.56 -10.43 13.32
N ASP A 293 -25.55 -10.33 14.65
CA ASP A 293 -25.42 -11.47 15.55
C ASP A 293 -26.70 -12.30 15.60
N GLY A 294 -26.69 -13.38 16.40
CA GLY A 294 -27.83 -14.28 16.58
C GLY A 294 -29.06 -13.61 17.22
N GLU A 295 -28.92 -12.43 17.82
CA GLU A 295 -30.01 -11.62 18.38
C GLU A 295 -30.48 -10.51 17.41
N GLY A 296 -29.85 -10.39 16.24
CA GLY A 296 -30.18 -9.38 15.23
C GLY A 296 -29.51 -8.02 15.44
N LYS A 297 -28.57 -7.89 16.38
CA LYS A 297 -27.78 -6.65 16.58
C LYS A 297 -26.60 -6.61 15.63
N TYR A 298 -26.20 -5.41 15.22
CA TYR A 298 -25.03 -5.23 14.37
C TYR A 298 -23.74 -5.63 15.09
N VAL A 299 -22.84 -6.28 14.35
CA VAL A 299 -21.49 -6.61 14.80
C VAL A 299 -20.53 -5.53 14.37
N TYR A 300 -19.67 -5.11 15.31
CA TYR A 300 -18.70 -4.04 15.13
C TYR A 300 -17.26 -4.55 15.31
N SER A 301 -16.32 -3.86 14.68
CA SER A 301 -14.88 -4.01 14.89
C SER A 301 -14.47 -3.48 16.26
N GLU A 302 -13.21 -3.70 16.65
CA GLU A 302 -12.61 -3.09 17.84
C GLU A 302 -12.60 -1.55 17.77
N THR A 303 -12.61 -0.99 16.55
CA THR A 303 -12.68 0.46 16.28
C THR A 303 -14.12 0.99 16.23
N GLY A 304 -15.13 0.13 16.43
CA GLY A 304 -16.54 0.51 16.42
C GLY A 304 -17.20 0.58 15.03
N GLU A 305 -16.55 0.02 14.00
CA GLU A 305 -17.05 0.02 12.62
C GLU A 305 -17.89 -1.21 12.33
N HIS A 306 -18.91 -1.11 11.48
CA HIS A 306 -19.68 -2.29 11.05
C HIS A 306 -18.79 -3.32 10.34
N MET A 307 -19.05 -4.60 10.61
CA MET A 307 -18.36 -5.73 9.98
C MET A 307 -19.20 -6.34 8.85
N ILE A 308 -18.54 -6.88 7.82
CA ILE A 308 -19.15 -7.58 6.69
C ILE A 308 -18.48 -8.94 6.49
N ASP A 309 -19.29 -9.97 6.19
CA ASP A 309 -18.82 -11.29 5.72
C ASP A 309 -18.84 -11.31 4.20
N MET A 310 -17.64 -11.17 3.61
CA MET A 310 -17.45 -11.12 2.16
C MET A 310 -17.78 -12.47 1.52
N THR A 311 -17.42 -13.58 2.20
CA THR A 311 -17.59 -14.94 1.66
C THR A 311 -19.01 -15.45 1.72
N GLY A 312 -19.81 -14.95 2.65
CA GLY A 312 -21.20 -15.35 2.82
C GLY A 312 -22.14 -14.54 1.93
N LYS A 313 -22.26 -13.23 2.21
CA LYS A 313 -23.32 -12.43 1.60
C LYS A 313 -22.90 -11.72 0.32
N MET A 314 -21.65 -11.26 0.19
CA MET A 314 -21.19 -10.53 -0.99
C MET A 314 -20.86 -11.42 -2.19
N GLY A 315 -20.53 -12.69 -1.96
CA GLY A 315 -20.32 -13.70 -3.02
C GLY A 315 -18.88 -14.11 -3.26
N TYR A 316 -17.92 -13.44 -2.62
CA TYR A 316 -16.51 -13.83 -2.68
C TYR A 316 -16.28 -15.27 -2.17
N SER A 317 -15.21 -15.90 -2.62
CA SER A 317 -14.65 -17.14 -2.09
C SER A 317 -13.30 -16.84 -1.45
N PHE A 318 -12.83 -17.68 -0.52
CA PHE A 318 -11.48 -17.58 0.04
C PHE A 318 -10.36 -17.64 -1.02
N ASP A 319 -10.65 -18.26 -2.16
CA ASP A 319 -9.71 -18.37 -3.28
C ASP A 319 -9.68 -17.10 -4.15
N ASP A 320 -10.61 -16.15 -3.95
CA ASP A 320 -10.65 -14.92 -4.73
C ASP A 320 -9.57 -13.95 -4.29
N PHE A 321 -8.92 -13.34 -5.27
CA PHE A 321 -7.97 -12.27 -5.06
C PHE A 321 -8.72 -10.93 -4.95
N LEU A 322 -8.34 -10.15 -3.94
CA LEU A 322 -8.82 -8.79 -3.69
C LEU A 322 -7.64 -7.83 -3.87
N GLY A 323 -7.88 -6.67 -4.49
CA GLY A 323 -6.88 -5.61 -4.55
C GLY A 323 -6.44 -5.16 -3.15
N VAL A 324 -5.12 -5.02 -2.96
CA VAL A 324 -4.53 -4.54 -1.69
C VAL A 324 -3.98 -3.13 -1.81
N SER A 325 -3.45 -2.77 -2.98
CA SER A 325 -2.94 -1.44 -3.27
C SER A 325 -3.26 -1.01 -4.69
N GLY A 326 -2.99 0.27 -4.99
CA GLY A 326 -3.11 0.82 -6.33
C GLY A 326 -4.54 0.78 -6.88
N VAL A 327 -4.65 0.78 -8.20
CA VAL A 327 -5.93 0.70 -8.94
C VAL A 327 -6.65 -0.61 -8.67
N GLU A 328 -5.92 -1.73 -8.49
CA GLU A 328 -6.54 -3.01 -8.14
C GLU A 328 -7.35 -2.91 -6.85
N ALA A 329 -6.89 -2.12 -5.88
CA ALA A 329 -7.65 -1.84 -4.67
C ALA A 329 -8.75 -0.80 -4.90
N THR A 330 -8.39 0.42 -5.33
CA THR A 330 -9.34 1.54 -5.36
C THR A 330 -10.49 1.34 -6.34
N MET A 331 -10.32 0.47 -7.35
CA MET A 331 -11.34 0.13 -8.35
C MET A 331 -11.89 -1.30 -8.20
N GLU A 332 -11.66 -1.99 -7.08
CA GLU A 332 -12.14 -3.36 -6.83
C GLU A 332 -13.65 -3.49 -7.06
N ALA A 333 -14.45 -2.52 -6.59
CA ALA A 333 -15.90 -2.53 -6.76
C ALA A 333 -16.37 -2.60 -8.23
N TYR A 334 -15.57 -2.06 -9.15
CA TYR A 334 -15.84 -2.11 -10.60
C TYR A 334 -15.19 -3.33 -11.26
N LEU A 335 -13.93 -3.61 -10.90
CA LEU A 335 -13.14 -4.68 -11.51
C LEU A 335 -13.68 -6.07 -11.19
N THR A 336 -14.31 -6.27 -10.03
CA THR A 336 -14.59 -7.61 -9.52
C THR A 336 -15.78 -8.31 -10.20
N GLY A 337 -15.52 -9.45 -10.86
CA GLY A 337 -16.55 -10.36 -11.36
C GLY A 337 -17.04 -11.39 -10.31
N ALA A 338 -16.51 -11.33 -9.08
CA ALA A 338 -16.71 -12.35 -8.06
C ALA A 338 -17.98 -12.15 -7.21
N THR A 339 -18.55 -10.95 -7.20
CA THR A 339 -19.69 -10.62 -6.32
C THR A 339 -21.01 -11.23 -6.82
N LYS A 340 -21.98 -11.43 -5.92
CA LYS A 340 -23.29 -12.02 -6.26
C LYS A 340 -24.03 -11.38 -7.44
N PRO A 341 -24.00 -10.05 -7.64
CA PRO A 341 -24.63 -9.43 -8.82
C PRO A 341 -24.01 -9.89 -10.15
N HIS A 342 -22.74 -10.26 -10.14
CA HIS A 342 -21.97 -10.69 -11.31
C HIS A 342 -22.00 -12.21 -11.51
N GLN A 343 -22.39 -12.97 -10.48
CA GLN A 343 -22.40 -14.43 -10.56
C GLN A 343 -23.54 -14.95 -11.43
N GLY A 344 -23.16 -15.78 -12.40
CA GLY A 344 -24.05 -16.69 -13.11
C GLY A 344 -24.39 -17.91 -12.27
N THR A 345 -25.32 -18.72 -12.77
CA THR A 345 -25.71 -19.98 -12.13
C THR A 345 -25.62 -21.12 -13.13
N ARG A 346 -25.13 -22.27 -12.70
CA ARG A 346 -25.07 -23.50 -13.50
C ARG A 346 -25.75 -24.61 -12.76
N GLU A 347 -26.89 -25.07 -13.27
CA GLU A 347 -27.56 -26.26 -12.75
C GLU A 347 -26.92 -27.52 -13.36
N VAL A 348 -26.45 -28.39 -12.48
CA VAL A 348 -25.79 -29.64 -12.82
C VAL A 348 -26.51 -30.82 -12.17
N GLU A 349 -26.67 -31.88 -12.93
CA GLU A 349 -27.13 -33.18 -12.46
C GLU A 349 -25.92 -33.99 -12.01
N ILE A 350 -25.88 -34.42 -10.75
CA ILE A 350 -24.76 -35.18 -10.18
C ILE A 350 -25.14 -36.65 -9.92
N ASN A 351 -24.18 -37.56 -10.10
CA ASN A 351 -24.33 -38.96 -9.70
C ASN A 351 -24.06 -39.16 -8.18
N MET A 352 -24.26 -40.38 -7.68
CA MET A 352 -23.97 -40.75 -6.28
C MET A 352 -22.52 -40.50 -5.84
N ASN A 353 -21.59 -40.40 -6.79
CA ASN A 353 -20.18 -40.13 -6.51
C ASN A 353 -19.86 -38.62 -6.53
N GLY A 354 -20.88 -37.75 -6.67
CA GLY A 354 -20.73 -36.29 -6.74
C GLY A 354 -20.32 -35.75 -8.10
N ARG A 355 -20.17 -36.61 -9.12
CA ARG A 355 -19.70 -36.23 -10.46
C ARG A 355 -20.83 -35.65 -11.29
N VAL A 356 -20.57 -34.51 -11.94
CA VAL A 356 -21.50 -33.87 -12.88
C VAL A 356 -21.70 -34.76 -14.10
N ILE A 357 -22.93 -35.23 -14.31
CA ILE A 357 -23.34 -36.05 -15.45
C ILE A 357 -23.82 -35.15 -16.59
N ARG A 358 -24.62 -34.12 -16.25
CA ARG A 358 -25.32 -33.31 -17.24
C ARG A 358 -25.52 -31.87 -16.76
N ARG A 359 -25.33 -30.92 -17.68
CA ARG A 359 -25.73 -29.51 -17.49
C ARG A 359 -27.21 -29.35 -17.85
N LEU A 360 -28.01 -28.81 -16.93
CA LEU A 360 -29.46 -28.63 -17.09
C LEU A 360 -29.79 -27.22 -17.61
N SER A 361 -29.25 -26.19 -16.95
CA SER A 361 -29.41 -24.79 -17.35
C SER A 361 -28.22 -23.95 -16.89
N GLU A 362 -27.96 -22.86 -17.58
CA GLU A 362 -26.89 -21.92 -17.26
C GLU A 362 -27.38 -20.48 -17.45
N THR A 363 -27.17 -19.66 -16.43
CA THR A 363 -27.21 -18.20 -16.53
C THR A 363 -25.76 -17.74 -16.62
N PRO A 364 -25.35 -17.02 -17.68
CA PRO A 364 -23.98 -16.55 -17.81
C PRO A 364 -23.64 -15.58 -16.68
N ALA A 365 -22.38 -15.60 -16.25
CA ALA A 365 -21.85 -14.59 -15.36
C ALA A 365 -21.63 -13.27 -16.12
N VAL A 366 -21.61 -12.17 -15.38
CA VAL A 366 -21.27 -10.84 -15.89
C VAL A 366 -19.84 -10.56 -15.49
N ASN A 367 -18.98 -10.20 -16.43
CA ASN A 367 -17.61 -9.80 -16.14
C ASN A 367 -17.60 -8.45 -15.39
N GLY A 368 -16.53 -8.20 -14.64
CA GLY A 368 -16.29 -6.87 -14.10
C GLY A 368 -16.01 -5.84 -15.20
N ASP A 369 -16.15 -4.57 -14.85
CA ASP A 369 -15.96 -3.45 -15.77
C ASP A 369 -14.47 -3.15 -16.00
N ASP A 370 -14.12 -2.68 -17.20
CA ASP A 370 -12.77 -2.29 -17.53
C ASP A 370 -12.45 -0.88 -16.99
N VAL A 371 -11.24 -0.71 -16.46
CA VAL A 371 -10.71 0.57 -15.96
C VAL A 371 -9.71 1.11 -16.97
N VAL A 372 -9.92 2.34 -17.44
CA VAL A 372 -9.00 3.05 -18.34
C VAL A 372 -8.24 4.10 -17.53
N LEU A 373 -6.91 4.07 -17.60
CA LEU A 373 -6.02 5.00 -16.92
C LEU A 373 -5.62 6.17 -17.83
N THR A 374 -5.18 7.26 -17.22
CA THR A 374 -4.56 8.41 -17.92
C THR A 374 -3.11 8.14 -18.34
N ILE A 375 -2.53 7.05 -17.81
CA ILE A 375 -1.14 6.65 -18.05
C ILE A 375 -0.92 6.31 -19.53
N ASP A 376 0.20 6.74 -20.09
CA ASP A 376 0.73 6.25 -21.37
C ASP A 376 1.80 5.18 -21.07
N ALA A 377 1.56 3.94 -21.48
CA ALA A 377 2.40 2.80 -21.10
C ALA A 377 3.86 2.93 -21.60
N GLU A 378 4.07 3.53 -22.77
CA GLU A 378 5.43 3.77 -23.28
C GLU A 378 6.11 4.87 -22.50
N PHE A 379 5.38 5.95 -22.20
CA PHE A 379 5.94 7.06 -21.45
C PHE A 379 6.26 6.68 -20.00
N GLN A 380 5.42 5.85 -19.38
CA GLN A 380 5.68 5.22 -18.09
C GLN A 380 6.98 4.40 -18.10
N ALA A 381 7.23 3.64 -19.17
CA ALA A 381 8.45 2.84 -19.29
C ALA A 381 9.69 3.74 -19.36
N VAL A 382 9.61 4.84 -20.12
CA VAL A 382 10.68 5.86 -20.18
C VAL A 382 10.92 6.48 -18.80
N ALA A 383 9.87 6.90 -18.09
CA ALA A 383 10.01 7.48 -16.76
C ALA A 383 10.62 6.51 -15.74
N GLN A 384 10.22 5.24 -15.75
CA GLN A 384 10.81 4.21 -14.88
C GLN A 384 12.29 3.98 -15.20
N LYS A 385 12.63 3.91 -16.49
CA LYS A 385 14.01 3.68 -16.91
C LYS A 385 14.91 4.87 -16.56
N ALA A 386 14.45 6.08 -16.84
CA ALA A 386 15.16 7.31 -16.51
C ALA A 386 15.42 7.43 -14.99
N LEU A 387 14.45 7.04 -14.16
CA LEU A 387 14.61 7.03 -12.70
C LEU A 387 15.63 5.98 -12.23
N GLU A 388 15.56 4.75 -12.74
CA GLU A 388 16.52 3.68 -12.43
C GLU A 388 17.94 4.11 -12.82
N THR A 389 18.13 4.60 -14.04
CA THR A 389 19.42 5.07 -14.54
C THR A 389 19.95 6.26 -13.73
N LEU A 390 19.07 7.20 -13.34
CA LEU A 390 19.44 8.32 -12.50
C LEU A 390 19.94 7.86 -11.12
N ILE A 391 19.22 6.98 -10.44
CA ILE A 391 19.58 6.51 -9.10
C ILE A 391 20.93 5.79 -9.13
N ALA A 392 21.14 4.90 -10.09
CA ALA A 392 22.42 4.22 -10.27
C ALA A 392 23.57 5.22 -10.53
N LYS A 393 23.34 6.20 -11.41
CA LYS A 393 24.34 7.23 -11.74
C LYS A 393 24.70 8.12 -10.55
N VAL A 394 23.72 8.48 -9.72
CA VAL A 394 23.94 9.29 -8.52
C VAL A 394 24.68 8.49 -7.46
N ALA A 395 24.22 7.26 -7.18
CA ALA A 395 24.87 6.37 -6.21
C ALA A 395 26.35 6.10 -6.57
N ASP A 396 26.63 5.85 -7.86
CA ASP A 396 28.01 5.65 -8.35
C ASP A 396 28.89 6.89 -8.14
N GLU A 397 28.34 8.09 -8.29
CA GLU A 397 29.10 9.32 -8.07
C GLU A 397 29.31 9.61 -6.59
N GLU A 398 28.29 9.41 -5.76
CA GLU A 398 28.39 9.55 -4.31
C GLU A 398 29.43 8.60 -3.76
N GLN A 399 29.47 7.35 -4.23
CA GLN A 399 30.47 6.38 -3.81
C GLN A 399 31.89 6.84 -4.19
N LYS A 400 32.10 7.40 -5.39
CA LYS A 400 33.42 7.94 -5.76
C LYS A 400 33.83 9.09 -4.87
N LEU A 401 32.92 10.01 -4.57
CA LEU A 401 33.19 11.15 -3.69
C LEU A 401 33.57 10.69 -2.27
N ILE A 402 32.92 9.64 -1.77
CA ILE A 402 33.24 9.03 -0.48
C ILE A 402 34.62 8.34 -0.53
N ASP A 403 34.89 7.56 -1.58
CA ASP A 403 36.13 6.79 -1.73
C ASP A 403 37.35 7.70 -1.91
N GLU A 404 37.19 8.85 -2.57
CA GLU A 404 38.26 9.84 -2.79
C GLU A 404 38.53 10.72 -1.54
N ASP A 405 37.65 10.70 -0.54
CA ASP A 405 37.68 11.57 0.64
C ASP A 405 38.32 10.90 1.88
N GLU A 406 39.60 10.56 1.78
CA GLU A 406 40.30 9.80 2.84
C GLU A 406 40.44 10.56 4.18
N GLU A 407 40.49 11.91 4.16
CA GLU A 407 40.66 12.76 5.36
C GLU A 407 39.71 13.98 5.40
N GLY A 408 38.69 14.05 4.54
CA GLY A 408 37.82 15.23 4.42
C GLY A 408 36.47 15.12 5.13
N ASP A 409 35.45 15.70 4.51
CA ASP A 409 34.13 15.94 5.12
C ASP A 409 33.29 14.66 5.30
N TYR A 410 33.65 13.57 4.63
CA TYR A 410 32.97 12.26 4.62
C TYR A 410 33.71 11.21 5.44
N ALA A 411 35.01 11.39 5.68
CA ALA A 411 35.87 10.43 6.35
C ALA A 411 35.32 9.95 7.72
N GLY A 412 35.08 8.65 7.83
CA GLY A 412 34.64 8.00 9.07
C GLY A 412 33.17 8.24 9.47
N LYS A 413 32.35 8.81 8.58
CA LYS A 413 30.91 8.97 8.78
C LYS A 413 30.14 7.80 8.16
N ASP A 414 28.99 7.48 8.75
CA ASP A 414 27.99 6.60 8.14
C ASP A 414 27.18 7.45 7.16
N ILE A 415 27.22 7.12 5.87
CA ILE A 415 26.65 7.94 4.79
C ILE A 415 25.65 7.10 4.01
N ASP A 416 24.42 7.60 3.92
CA ASP A 416 23.41 6.99 3.06
C ASP A 416 23.47 7.53 1.64
N THR A 417 23.66 6.64 0.66
CA THR A 417 23.64 6.97 -0.77
C THR A 417 22.23 6.83 -1.40
N ALA A 418 22.08 7.32 -2.63
CA ALA A 418 20.87 7.22 -3.42
C ALA A 418 20.42 5.77 -3.64
N LYS A 419 19.30 5.38 -3.03
CA LYS A 419 18.70 4.03 -3.19
C LYS A 419 17.26 4.06 -3.67
N THR A 420 16.63 5.23 -3.63
CA THR A 420 15.20 5.38 -3.92
C THR A 420 14.90 6.69 -4.64
N GLY A 421 13.72 6.81 -5.21
CA GLY A 421 13.27 8.05 -5.83
C GLY A 421 11.89 7.93 -6.44
N ALA A 422 11.42 9.04 -7.00
CA ALA A 422 10.14 9.12 -7.69
C ALA A 422 10.17 10.12 -8.84
N ILE A 423 9.39 9.84 -9.89
CA ILE A 423 9.09 10.76 -10.98
C ILE A 423 7.58 10.87 -11.12
N VAL A 424 7.06 12.09 -11.26
CA VAL A 424 5.67 12.35 -11.61
C VAL A 424 5.62 13.22 -12.85
N ILE A 425 4.86 12.77 -13.84
CA ILE A 425 4.63 13.48 -15.09
C ILE A 425 3.14 13.78 -15.20
N MET A 426 2.78 15.05 -15.29
CA MET A 426 1.40 15.52 -15.21
C MET A 426 1.08 16.47 -16.36
N ASN A 427 -0.14 16.39 -16.90
CA ASN A 427 -0.70 17.40 -17.78
C ASN A 427 -1.24 18.56 -16.92
N PRO A 428 -0.64 19.77 -16.98
CA PRO A 428 -1.04 20.86 -16.12
C PRO A 428 -2.42 21.44 -16.47
N LYS A 429 -2.98 21.14 -17.64
CA LYS A 429 -4.30 21.65 -18.06
C LYS A 429 -5.46 20.82 -17.50
N THR A 430 -5.19 19.56 -17.18
CA THR A 430 -6.23 18.58 -16.85
C THR A 430 -6.00 17.86 -15.52
N GLY A 431 -4.82 17.97 -14.90
CA GLY A 431 -4.49 17.20 -13.69
C GLY A 431 -4.21 15.71 -13.94
N GLU A 432 -4.34 15.25 -15.19
CA GLU A 432 -4.04 13.88 -15.61
C GLU A 432 -2.56 13.55 -15.37
N VAL A 433 -2.30 12.46 -14.66
CA VAL A 433 -0.96 11.89 -14.51
C VAL A 433 -0.68 11.00 -15.71
N LEU A 434 0.32 11.36 -16.51
CA LEU A 434 0.68 10.62 -17.74
C LEU A 434 1.69 9.51 -17.47
N ALA A 435 2.51 9.68 -16.44
CA ALA A 435 3.41 8.67 -15.91
C ALA A 435 3.74 8.97 -14.43
N MET A 436 3.88 7.92 -13.62
CA MET A 436 4.30 7.99 -12.22
C MET A 436 5.23 6.81 -11.90
N ALA A 437 6.51 7.09 -11.71
CA ALA A 437 7.51 6.09 -11.37
C ALA A 437 7.91 6.20 -9.90
N SER A 438 8.10 5.05 -9.25
CA SER A 438 8.64 4.92 -7.90
C SER A 438 9.71 3.83 -7.93
N TYR A 439 10.84 4.08 -7.28
CA TYR A 439 11.98 3.16 -7.24
C TYR A 439 12.37 2.80 -5.80
N PRO A 440 12.74 1.54 -5.54
CA PRO A 440 12.72 0.40 -6.46
C PRO A 440 11.30 -0.14 -6.72
N THR A 441 11.15 -0.93 -7.79
CA THR A 441 9.87 -1.50 -8.26
C THR A 441 9.76 -2.99 -7.98
N TYR A 442 8.57 -3.56 -8.16
CA TYR A 442 8.29 -4.99 -7.99
C TYR A 442 7.40 -5.50 -9.13
N ASP A 443 7.27 -6.81 -9.25
CA ASP A 443 6.35 -7.43 -10.21
C ASP A 443 5.07 -7.87 -9.48
N PRO A 444 3.88 -7.34 -9.82
CA PRO A 444 2.62 -7.75 -9.22
C PRO A 444 2.28 -9.23 -9.43
N ASN A 445 2.81 -9.87 -10.50
CA ASN A 445 2.58 -11.30 -10.76
C ASN A 445 3.12 -12.19 -9.62
N TRP A 446 4.13 -11.74 -8.87
CA TRP A 446 4.66 -12.51 -7.74
C TRP A 446 3.62 -12.76 -6.64
N PHE A 447 2.63 -11.87 -6.49
CA PHE A 447 1.57 -12.03 -5.52
C PHE A 447 0.49 -13.03 -5.95
N ILE A 448 0.32 -13.22 -7.26
CA ILE A 448 -0.59 -14.21 -7.83
C ILE A 448 0.04 -15.61 -7.76
N GLN A 449 1.33 -15.72 -8.07
CA GLN A 449 2.09 -16.97 -8.05
C GLN A 449 2.49 -17.42 -6.63
N GLY A 450 2.54 -16.48 -5.69
CA GLY A 450 3.09 -16.68 -4.36
C GLY A 450 4.56 -16.26 -4.26
N LEU A 451 4.90 -15.53 -3.20
CA LEU A 451 6.23 -14.94 -3.02
C LEU A 451 7.27 -15.98 -2.57
N THR A 452 8.43 -16.01 -3.24
CA THR A 452 9.61 -16.76 -2.78
C THR A 452 10.21 -16.13 -1.51
N PRO A 453 11.05 -16.85 -0.73
CA PRO A 453 11.74 -16.28 0.42
C PRO A 453 12.53 -15.01 0.09
N GLU A 454 13.25 -15.00 -1.03
CA GLU A 454 14.06 -13.87 -1.49
C GLU A 454 13.17 -12.67 -1.85
N GLN A 455 12.03 -12.91 -2.51
CA GLN A 455 11.06 -11.86 -2.80
C GLN A 455 10.44 -11.29 -1.52
N LYS A 456 10.13 -12.14 -0.53
CA LYS A 456 9.63 -11.66 0.77
C LYS A 456 10.67 -10.81 1.49
N GLU A 457 11.93 -11.20 1.46
CA GLU A 457 13.04 -10.43 2.03
C GLU A 457 13.20 -9.08 1.34
N TYR A 458 13.27 -9.08 0.00
CA TYR A 458 13.34 -7.88 -0.83
C TYR A 458 12.18 -6.90 -0.54
N LEU A 459 10.94 -7.41 -0.48
CA LEU A 459 9.75 -6.60 -0.22
C LEU A 459 9.60 -6.18 1.26
N GLY A 460 10.50 -6.63 2.15
CA GLY A 460 10.43 -6.35 3.58
C GLY A 460 9.27 -7.03 4.31
N LEU A 461 8.80 -8.17 3.78
CA LEU A 461 7.69 -8.96 4.31
C LEU A 461 8.17 -10.14 5.19
N SER A 462 9.48 -10.26 5.45
CA SER A 462 10.03 -11.23 6.40
C SER A 462 9.75 -10.80 7.86
N ALA A 463 9.90 -11.74 8.80
CA ALA A 463 9.71 -11.44 10.23
C ALA A 463 10.72 -10.41 10.76
N GLU A 464 11.94 -10.44 10.22
CA GLU A 464 13.00 -9.48 10.46
C GLU A 464 13.52 -8.98 9.10
N PRO A 465 12.96 -7.87 8.59
CA PRO A 465 13.42 -7.27 7.33
C PRO A 465 14.87 -6.80 7.40
N THR A 466 15.60 -6.91 6.29
CA THR A 466 16.95 -6.35 6.16
C THR A 466 16.93 -4.82 6.25
N GLU A 467 18.06 -4.22 6.62
CA GLU A 467 18.19 -2.76 6.63
C GLU A 467 17.95 -2.16 5.23
N GLU A 468 18.36 -2.86 4.17
CA GLU A 468 18.09 -2.46 2.80
C GLU A 468 16.59 -2.45 2.47
N ALA A 469 15.83 -3.49 2.86
CA ALA A 469 14.39 -3.52 2.64
C ALA A 469 13.65 -2.44 3.46
N LYS A 470 14.13 -2.15 4.68
CA LYS A 470 13.61 -1.05 5.53
C LYS A 470 13.88 0.32 4.92
N ALA A 471 15.06 0.52 4.34
CA ALA A 471 15.45 1.78 3.69
C ALA A 471 14.72 1.99 2.36
N THR A 472 14.62 0.94 1.54
CA THR A 472 14.11 1.05 0.16
C THR A 472 12.59 0.92 0.06
N THR A 473 11.93 0.20 0.97
CA THR A 473 10.48 -0.01 1.00
C THR A 473 9.84 -0.22 -0.39
N PRO A 474 10.13 -1.32 -1.12
CA PRO A 474 9.77 -1.46 -2.53
C PRO A 474 8.27 -1.40 -2.82
N LEU A 475 7.41 -1.84 -1.88
CA LEU A 475 5.95 -1.80 -2.07
C LEU A 475 5.35 -0.39 -1.97
N ARG A 476 6.04 0.56 -1.33
CA ARG A 476 5.51 1.91 -1.14
C ARG A 476 5.68 2.74 -2.40
N ASN A 477 4.58 3.31 -2.88
CA ASN A 477 4.61 4.34 -3.92
C ASN A 477 5.17 5.64 -3.34
N LYS A 478 6.44 5.94 -3.63
CA LYS A 478 7.14 7.11 -3.09
C LYS A 478 6.66 8.42 -3.71
N ALA A 479 6.02 8.37 -4.88
CA ALA A 479 5.46 9.56 -5.51
C ALA A 479 4.31 10.19 -4.70
N ILE A 480 3.55 9.37 -3.97
CA ILE A 480 2.37 9.81 -3.21
C ILE A 480 2.51 9.67 -1.69
N SER A 481 3.34 8.74 -1.21
CA SER A 481 3.38 8.39 0.23
C SER A 481 4.61 8.91 0.97
N ALA A 482 5.67 9.29 0.25
CA ALA A 482 6.91 9.75 0.86
C ALA A 482 6.96 11.29 0.92
N ARG A 483 7.43 11.81 2.03
CA ARG A 483 7.47 13.25 2.34
C ARG A 483 8.92 13.68 2.48
N PHE A 484 9.34 14.65 1.68
CA PHE A 484 10.72 15.15 1.69
C PHE A 484 10.73 16.67 1.79
N ALA A 485 11.82 17.22 2.33
CA ALA A 485 12.01 18.65 2.35
C ALA A 485 12.11 19.17 0.90
N PRO A 486 11.34 20.20 0.50
CA PRO A 486 11.35 20.68 -0.88
C PRO A 486 12.65 21.42 -1.24
N GLY A 487 13.28 22.08 -0.26
CA GLY A 487 14.39 22.99 -0.54
C GLY A 487 13.99 24.06 -1.57
N SER A 488 14.89 24.37 -2.50
CA SER A 488 14.76 25.55 -3.36
C SER A 488 13.56 25.55 -4.33
N ILE A 489 12.85 24.43 -4.54
CA ILE A 489 11.61 24.46 -5.32
C ILE A 489 10.47 25.18 -4.58
N PHE A 490 10.55 25.32 -3.25
CA PHE A 490 9.55 26.03 -2.45
C PHE A 490 9.59 27.55 -2.65
N LYS A 491 10.74 28.08 -3.11
CA LYS A 491 10.97 29.52 -3.26
C LYS A 491 9.97 30.22 -4.18
N MET A 492 9.42 29.53 -5.19
CA MET A 492 8.43 30.18 -6.07
C MET A 492 7.12 30.43 -5.32
N ILE A 493 6.70 29.56 -4.39
CA ILE A 493 5.57 29.85 -3.49
C ILE A 493 5.86 31.08 -2.65
N THR A 494 7.03 31.12 -1.99
CA THR A 494 7.43 32.26 -1.17
C THR A 494 7.44 33.56 -1.97
N GLY A 495 7.95 33.52 -3.21
CA GLY A 495 7.98 34.66 -4.12
C GLY A 495 6.58 35.14 -4.56
N VAL A 496 5.72 34.20 -5.00
CA VAL A 496 4.34 34.50 -5.40
C VAL A 496 3.55 35.06 -4.21
N ALA A 497 3.64 34.39 -3.05
CA ALA A 497 2.98 34.83 -1.82
C ALA A 497 3.43 36.23 -1.41
N GLY A 498 4.75 36.48 -1.43
CA GLY A 498 5.31 37.78 -1.08
C GLY A 498 4.80 38.92 -1.95
N ALA A 499 4.76 38.70 -3.27
CA ALA A 499 4.27 39.68 -4.22
C ALA A 499 2.74 39.86 -4.12
N ALA A 500 1.98 38.77 -4.00
CA ALA A 500 0.53 38.79 -3.90
C ALA A 500 0.02 39.48 -2.63
N GLU A 501 0.72 39.30 -1.50
CA GLU A 501 0.41 39.97 -0.23
C GLU A 501 1.02 41.38 -0.13
N ASN A 502 1.64 41.89 -1.21
CA ASN A 502 2.27 43.20 -1.29
C ASN A 502 3.36 43.46 -0.23
N VAL A 503 4.02 42.41 0.28
CA VAL A 503 5.16 42.56 1.21
C VAL A 503 6.49 42.76 0.48
N ILE A 504 6.50 42.48 -0.83
CA ILE A 504 7.60 42.79 -1.75
C ILE A 504 7.05 43.12 -3.16
N GLY A 505 7.66 44.08 -3.85
CA GLY A 505 7.34 44.34 -5.27
C GLY A 505 8.05 43.37 -6.23
N ILE A 506 7.44 43.06 -7.38
CA ILE A 506 8.04 42.18 -8.41
C ILE A 506 9.43 42.67 -8.85
N ASP A 507 9.57 43.97 -9.06
CA ASP A 507 10.81 44.66 -9.45
C ASP A 507 11.61 45.21 -8.25
N GLU A 508 11.17 44.96 -7.02
CA GLU A 508 11.90 45.39 -5.83
C GLU A 508 13.23 44.64 -5.74
N LYS A 509 14.32 45.40 -5.61
CA LYS A 509 15.66 44.84 -5.44
C LYS A 509 15.94 44.62 -3.96
N VAL A 510 16.25 43.38 -3.59
CA VAL A 510 16.66 43.04 -2.23
C VAL A 510 18.18 43.06 -2.15
N SER A 511 18.71 43.86 -1.22
CA SER A 511 20.14 43.91 -0.92
C SER A 511 20.49 42.93 0.19
N ASP A 512 21.65 42.27 0.07
CA ASP A 512 22.22 41.42 1.11
C ASP A 512 22.81 42.21 2.29
N ARG A 513 22.69 43.54 2.27
CA ARG A 513 23.16 44.48 3.31
C ARG A 513 24.68 44.47 3.54
N GLY A 514 25.44 43.82 2.65
CA GLY A 514 26.87 43.59 2.86
C GLY A 514 27.18 42.51 3.90
N ASP A 515 26.20 41.68 4.29
CA ASP A 515 26.36 40.61 5.29
C ASP A 515 27.03 39.35 4.71
N HIS A 516 27.69 39.46 3.55
CA HIS A 516 28.37 38.37 2.85
C HIS A 516 27.48 37.14 2.62
N GLY A 517 26.20 37.39 2.28
CA GLY A 517 25.20 36.36 2.02
C GLY A 517 24.54 35.72 3.26
N TYR A 518 24.90 36.12 4.49
CA TYR A 518 24.20 35.69 5.70
C TYR A 518 22.93 36.50 5.93
N TYR A 519 21.83 35.84 6.31
CA TYR A 519 20.59 36.52 6.69
C TYR A 519 20.47 36.65 8.21
N TYR A 520 20.73 37.85 8.73
CA TYR A 520 20.52 38.16 10.15
C TYR A 520 19.14 38.76 10.40
N ILE A 521 18.50 38.36 11.50
CA ILE A 521 17.24 38.94 11.96
C ILE A 521 17.57 40.13 12.86
N TYR A 522 17.10 41.30 12.45
CA TYR A 522 17.20 42.54 13.23
C TYR A 522 15.88 42.72 13.98
N ASN A 523 15.91 42.53 15.29
CA ASN A 523 14.72 42.58 16.15
C ASN A 523 14.32 44.03 16.44
N GLU A 524 13.05 44.26 16.78
CA GLU A 524 12.52 45.61 17.09
C GLU A 524 13.18 46.27 18.31
N ASP A 525 13.70 45.46 19.23
CA ASP A 525 14.43 45.91 20.42
C ASP A 525 15.88 46.37 20.13
N GLY A 526 16.29 46.32 18.86
CA GLY A 526 17.63 46.69 18.39
C GLY A 526 18.67 45.58 18.53
N THR A 527 18.30 44.40 18.99
CA THR A 527 19.19 43.22 19.02
C THR A 527 19.25 42.54 17.65
N VAL A 528 20.35 41.82 17.39
CA VAL A 528 20.55 41.07 16.14
C VAL A 528 20.72 39.60 16.45
N THR A 529 19.81 38.77 15.94
CA THR A 529 19.90 37.32 16.04
C THR A 529 20.83 36.79 14.96
N LYS A 530 22.07 36.44 15.36
CA LYS A 530 23.07 35.83 14.47
C LYS A 530 23.17 34.32 14.59
N THR A 531 22.68 33.76 15.70
CA THR A 531 22.75 32.33 15.98
C THR A 531 21.98 31.53 14.92
N ASN A 532 22.63 30.55 14.31
CA ASN A 532 22.06 29.68 13.27
C ASN A 532 21.46 30.43 12.07
N ALA A 533 21.98 31.63 11.76
CA ALA A 533 21.57 32.42 10.60
C ALA A 533 21.79 31.62 9.30
N PRO A 534 20.78 31.51 8.42
CA PRO A 534 20.96 30.86 7.13
C PRO A 534 21.86 31.72 6.23
N ARG A 535 22.49 31.06 5.25
CA ARG A 535 23.35 31.72 4.27
C ARG A 535 22.93 31.39 2.84
N CYS A 536 23.23 32.31 1.93
CA CYS A 536 23.15 32.05 0.50
C CYS A 536 24.23 31.04 0.07
N TRP A 537 23.95 30.27 -0.99
CA TRP A 537 24.91 29.31 -1.54
C TRP A 537 26.07 30.03 -2.26
N GLU A 538 25.80 31.19 -2.85
CA GLU A 538 26.80 32.06 -3.48
C GLU A 538 27.46 33.00 -2.45
N HIS A 539 27.78 32.52 -1.24
CA HIS A 539 28.37 33.38 -0.19
C HIS A 539 29.80 33.82 -0.51
N ASN A 540 30.54 33.02 -1.30
CA ASN A 540 31.92 33.35 -1.71
C ASN A 540 31.99 34.50 -2.72
N ASN A 541 30.92 34.71 -3.50
CA ASN A 541 30.76 35.82 -4.43
C ASN A 541 29.42 36.52 -4.20
N HIS A 542 29.14 36.90 -2.95
CA HIS A 542 27.84 37.42 -2.52
C HIS A 542 27.34 38.63 -3.33
N GLU A 543 28.24 39.41 -3.92
CA GLU A 543 27.90 40.52 -4.83
C GLU A 543 27.04 40.07 -6.03
N ALA A 544 27.19 38.83 -6.49
CA ALA A 544 26.39 38.27 -7.59
C ALA A 544 24.89 38.18 -7.25
N HIS A 545 24.56 37.98 -5.97
CA HIS A 545 23.19 37.82 -5.49
C HIS A 545 22.68 39.04 -4.71
N ASN A 546 23.39 40.17 -4.81
CA ASN A 546 23.00 41.43 -4.18
C ASN A 546 22.18 42.28 -5.15
N ASN A 547 21.15 42.98 -4.64
CA ASN A 547 20.28 43.88 -5.41
C ASN A 547 19.57 43.20 -6.60
N ILE A 548 19.05 42.00 -6.35
CA ILE A 548 18.32 41.21 -7.35
C ILE A 548 16.80 41.30 -7.15
N THR A 549 16.06 41.15 -8.24
CA THR A 549 14.59 41.11 -8.32
C THR A 549 14.04 39.69 -8.09
N LEU A 550 12.72 39.53 -8.02
CA LEU A 550 12.08 38.20 -7.89
C LEU A 550 12.51 37.25 -9.01
N THR A 551 12.45 37.71 -10.27
CA THR A 551 12.84 36.93 -11.45
C THR A 551 14.27 36.41 -11.35
N GLN A 552 15.21 37.30 -10.99
CA GLN A 552 16.62 36.97 -10.83
C GLN A 552 16.85 36.04 -9.63
N ALA A 553 16.12 36.25 -8.52
CA ALA A 553 16.21 35.42 -7.33
C ALA A 553 15.73 33.99 -7.59
N VAL A 554 14.69 33.79 -8.40
CA VAL A 554 14.26 32.46 -8.85
C VAL A 554 15.32 31.82 -9.75
N ALA A 555 15.82 32.55 -10.76
CA ALA A 555 16.82 32.07 -11.72
C ALA A 555 18.13 31.61 -11.06
N GLN A 556 18.65 32.43 -10.15
CA GLN A 556 19.91 32.18 -9.43
C GLN A 556 19.69 31.46 -8.10
N SER A 557 18.44 31.13 -7.75
CA SER A 557 18.08 30.42 -6.53
C SER A 557 18.62 31.09 -5.25
N CYS A 558 18.55 32.41 -5.12
CA CYS A 558 19.13 33.15 -3.99
C CYS A 558 18.40 32.90 -2.66
N ASN A 559 19.05 32.26 -1.66
CA ASN A 559 18.40 32.00 -0.36
C ASN A 559 18.08 33.29 0.39
N PHE A 560 18.95 34.31 0.31
CA PHE A 560 18.79 35.55 1.07
C PHE A 560 17.49 36.26 0.69
N TYR A 561 17.20 36.39 -0.61
CA TYR A 561 15.97 37.02 -1.10
C TYR A 561 14.72 36.37 -0.48
N PHE A 562 14.63 35.03 -0.50
CA PHE A 562 13.47 34.33 0.05
C PHE A 562 13.44 34.27 1.58
N CYS A 563 14.60 34.41 2.26
CA CYS A 563 14.61 34.65 3.70
C CYS A 563 13.97 36.01 4.04
N GLU A 564 14.32 37.07 3.27
CA GLU A 564 13.72 38.39 3.43
C GLU A 564 12.22 38.37 3.19
N VAL A 565 11.77 37.74 2.10
CA VAL A 565 10.34 37.65 1.79
C VAL A 565 9.58 36.88 2.87
N ALA A 566 10.08 35.73 3.30
CA ALA A 566 9.44 34.95 4.36
C ALA A 566 9.43 35.66 5.71
N HIS A 567 10.48 36.41 6.03
CA HIS A 567 10.51 37.21 7.25
C HIS A 567 9.43 38.30 7.24
N ARG A 568 9.24 39.00 6.11
CA ARG A 568 8.20 40.03 5.96
C ARG A 568 6.79 39.44 5.92
N LEU A 569 6.62 38.28 5.30
CA LEU A 569 5.33 37.61 5.14
C LEU A 569 4.83 36.99 6.45
N GLY A 570 5.73 36.40 7.25
CA GLY A 570 5.36 35.59 8.41
C GLY A 570 4.96 34.16 8.02
N ILE A 571 4.93 33.27 9.02
CA ILE A 571 4.75 31.84 8.78
C ILE A 571 3.29 31.47 8.44
N ASP A 572 2.31 32.10 9.08
CA ASP A 572 0.90 31.73 8.92
C ASP A 572 0.40 31.97 7.49
N LEU A 573 0.77 33.13 6.91
CA LEU A 573 0.49 33.41 5.50
C LEU A 573 1.25 32.46 4.59
N LEU A 574 2.53 32.17 4.88
CA LEU A 574 3.31 31.25 4.07
C LEU A 574 2.73 29.81 4.06
N ASP A 575 2.23 29.33 5.19
CA ASP A 575 1.53 28.04 5.31
C ASP A 575 0.19 28.04 4.55
N ASP A 576 -0.60 29.12 4.65
CA ASP A 576 -1.82 29.28 3.86
C ASP A 576 -1.54 29.23 2.36
N TRP A 577 -0.51 29.95 1.89
CA TRP A 577 -0.08 29.93 0.49
C TRP A 577 0.41 28.55 0.05
N ALA A 578 1.16 27.83 0.88
CA ALA A 578 1.52 26.44 0.60
C ALA A 578 0.27 25.54 0.46
N GLY A 579 -0.78 25.79 1.25
CA GLY A 579 -2.08 25.12 1.16
C GLY A 579 -2.90 25.50 -0.07
N ARG A 580 -2.79 26.74 -0.57
CA ARG A 580 -3.39 27.17 -1.85
C ARG A 580 -2.73 26.45 -3.03
N PHE A 581 -1.41 26.33 -3.05
CA PHE A 581 -0.73 25.51 -4.06
C PHE A 581 -0.93 24.00 -3.89
N GLY A 582 -1.64 23.58 -2.85
CA GLY A 582 -1.99 22.18 -2.62
C GLY A 582 -0.84 21.33 -2.04
N LEU A 583 0.15 21.93 -1.40
CA LEU A 583 1.22 21.17 -0.75
C LEU A 583 0.80 20.55 0.59
N THR A 584 -0.16 21.18 1.28
CA THR A 584 -0.62 20.78 2.63
C THR A 584 -2.03 20.18 2.63
N LYS A 585 -2.54 19.78 1.45
CA LYS A 585 -3.85 19.14 1.26
C LYS A 585 -3.68 17.89 0.40
N SER A 586 -4.61 16.93 0.52
CA SER A 586 -4.69 15.78 -0.40
C SER A 586 -4.83 16.27 -1.85
N THR A 587 -4.24 15.52 -2.78
CA THR A 587 -4.38 15.68 -4.23
C THR A 587 -5.60 14.94 -4.79
N ASN A 588 -6.27 14.15 -3.95
CA ASN A 588 -7.41 13.28 -4.30
C ASN A 588 -7.09 12.22 -5.37
N ILE A 589 -5.81 11.89 -5.56
CA ILE A 589 -5.40 10.86 -6.50
C ILE A 589 -6.02 9.50 -6.16
N GLU A 590 -6.48 8.77 -7.16
CA GLU A 590 -7.25 7.52 -6.99
C GLU A 590 -6.37 6.31 -6.65
N LEU A 591 -5.36 6.48 -5.78
CA LEU A 591 -4.44 5.45 -5.31
C LEU A 591 -4.43 5.36 -3.78
N THR A 592 -4.17 4.16 -3.29
CA THR A 592 -4.01 3.90 -1.85
C THR A 592 -2.74 4.52 -1.27
N GLY A 593 -2.82 5.07 -0.06
CA GLY A 593 -1.64 5.43 0.73
C GLY A 593 -1.04 6.80 0.44
N GLU A 594 -1.82 7.72 -0.12
CA GLU A 594 -1.44 9.12 -0.25
C GLU A 594 -1.12 9.75 1.12
N ALA A 595 0.00 10.46 1.21
CA ALA A 595 0.35 11.29 2.35
C ALA A 595 0.13 12.77 2.02
N THR A 596 -0.29 13.56 3.01
CA THR A 596 -0.38 15.02 2.87
C THR A 596 0.90 15.68 3.37
N GLY A 597 1.42 16.66 2.63
CA GLY A 597 2.56 17.46 3.05
C GLY A 597 2.24 18.38 4.22
N ILE A 598 3.28 19.01 4.78
CA ILE A 598 3.20 19.97 5.87
C ILE A 598 4.10 21.16 5.54
N CYS A 599 3.66 22.37 5.89
CA CYS A 599 4.49 23.57 5.87
C CYS A 599 4.62 24.10 7.30
N GLY A 600 5.69 24.84 7.58
CA GLY A 600 6.03 25.28 8.94
C GLY A 600 4.93 26.05 9.66
N GLY A 601 5.03 26.15 10.97
CA GLY A 601 4.06 26.82 11.84
C GLY A 601 4.09 26.26 13.25
N GLN A 602 3.54 26.98 14.23
CA GLN A 602 3.48 26.51 15.62
C GLN A 602 2.70 25.21 15.73
N ASP A 603 1.47 25.15 15.21
CA ASP A 603 0.62 23.95 15.31
C ASP A 603 1.14 22.77 14.47
N VAL A 604 2.01 23.04 13.49
CA VAL A 604 2.68 21.98 12.73
C VAL A 604 3.86 21.43 13.50
N LEU A 605 4.66 22.30 14.13
CA LEU A 605 5.77 21.89 14.99
C LEU A 605 5.26 21.17 16.25
N PHE A 606 4.27 21.76 16.92
CA PHE A 606 3.64 21.26 18.13
C PHE A 606 2.26 21.89 18.33
N ASP A 607 1.22 21.08 18.14
CA ASP A 607 -0.17 21.40 18.49
C ASP A 607 -0.44 20.98 19.94
N ASN A 608 -0.48 21.96 20.84
CA ASN A 608 -0.73 21.73 22.26
C ASN A 608 -2.20 21.45 22.60
N SER A 609 -3.09 21.57 21.61
CA SER A 609 -4.53 21.34 21.71
C SER A 609 -4.94 19.95 21.19
N LEU A 610 -4.06 19.24 20.48
CA LEU A 610 -4.31 17.91 19.95
C LEU A 610 -4.44 16.88 21.08
N LEU A 611 -5.64 16.35 21.27
CA LEU A 611 -5.93 15.35 22.29
C LEU A 611 -6.06 13.93 21.72
N ASP A 612 -5.68 12.93 22.52
CA ASP A 612 -5.91 11.52 22.22
C ASP A 612 -7.33 11.08 22.63
N ALA A 613 -7.64 9.79 22.44
CA ALA A 613 -8.95 9.21 22.78
C ALA A 613 -9.29 9.30 24.28
N LYS A 614 -8.32 9.56 25.16
CA LYS A 614 -8.50 9.72 26.61
C LYS A 614 -8.63 11.19 27.02
N GLY A 615 -8.52 12.14 26.08
CA GLY A 615 -8.52 13.57 26.36
C GLY A 615 -7.17 14.10 26.87
N GLU A 616 -6.10 13.31 26.76
CA GLU A 616 -4.73 13.70 27.10
C GLU A 616 -4.02 14.28 25.87
N LEU A 617 -2.91 15.03 26.06
CA LEU A 617 -2.14 15.55 24.93
C LEU A 617 -1.61 14.38 24.08
N SER A 618 -1.95 14.36 22.80
CA SER A 618 -1.43 13.34 21.88
C SER A 618 -0.02 13.74 21.43
N VAL A 619 0.99 12.99 21.86
CA VAL A 619 2.39 13.18 21.41
C VAL A 619 2.72 12.34 20.18
N THR A 620 1.99 11.24 19.95
CA THR A 620 2.16 10.35 18.79
C THR A 620 1.33 10.80 17.58
N GLY A 621 0.25 11.55 17.78
CA GLY A 621 -0.57 12.12 16.71
C GLY A 621 -0.03 13.42 16.12
N GLN A 622 1.07 13.96 16.66
CA GLN A 622 1.68 15.20 16.18
C GLN A 622 2.20 15.05 14.75
N LYS A 623 2.22 16.16 14.00
CA LYS A 623 2.69 16.17 12.60
C LYS A 623 4.21 15.97 12.48
N THR A 624 4.97 16.35 13.52
CA THR A 624 6.43 16.16 13.60
C THR A 624 6.82 15.22 14.74
N SER A 625 8.01 14.64 14.66
CA SER A 625 8.54 13.73 15.69
C SER A 625 9.14 14.45 16.91
N LEU A 626 9.43 15.75 16.80
CA LEU A 626 10.10 16.51 17.85
C LEU A 626 9.32 16.53 19.17
N PRO A 627 7.98 16.75 19.21
CA PRO A 627 7.20 16.66 20.44
C PRO A 627 7.36 15.32 21.18
N PHE A 628 7.41 14.20 20.45
CA PHE A 628 7.62 12.90 21.06
C PHE A 628 9.02 12.75 21.67
N LEU A 629 10.05 13.30 21.02
CA LEU A 629 11.41 13.32 21.57
C LEU A 629 11.48 14.18 22.84
N ILE A 630 10.88 15.38 22.83
CA ILE A 630 10.80 16.25 24.01
C ILE A 630 10.03 15.58 25.14
N TYR A 631 8.91 14.92 24.84
CA TYR A 631 8.18 14.13 25.82
C TYR A 631 9.06 13.07 26.50
N LYS A 632 9.84 12.33 25.71
CA LYS A 632 10.77 11.31 26.23
C LYS A 632 11.85 11.94 27.12
N SER A 633 12.47 13.04 26.68
CA SER A 633 13.48 13.76 27.47
C SER A 633 12.92 14.37 28.75
N LEU A 634 11.68 14.88 28.72
CA LEU A 634 11.00 15.38 29.92
C LEU A 634 10.76 14.25 30.92
N ARG A 635 10.24 13.10 30.47
CA ARG A 635 10.04 11.94 31.35
C ARG A 635 11.32 11.48 32.03
N GLU A 636 12.42 11.42 31.27
CA GLU A 636 13.73 11.06 31.80
C GLU A 636 14.18 12.05 32.90
N ARG A 637 14.11 13.35 32.64
CA ARG A 637 14.43 14.39 33.64
C ARG A 637 13.53 14.35 34.86
N LEU A 638 12.23 14.19 34.68
CA LEU A 638 11.29 14.10 35.79
C LEU A 638 11.55 12.85 36.65
N GLY A 639 11.89 11.72 36.02
CA GLY A 639 12.33 10.51 36.72
C GLY A 639 13.60 10.73 37.55
N GLU A 640 14.59 11.46 37.02
CA GLU A 640 15.79 11.87 37.76
C GLU A 640 15.43 12.75 38.97
N TYR A 641 14.50 13.69 38.83
CA TYR A 641 14.07 14.58 39.92
C TYR A 641 13.43 13.81 41.08
N VAL A 642 12.60 12.81 40.76
CA VAL A 642 11.96 11.91 41.74
C VAL A 642 13.01 11.03 42.43
N SER A 643 13.95 10.48 41.66
CA SER A 643 15.03 9.63 42.16
C SER A 643 15.99 10.39 43.10
N LEU A 644 16.34 11.63 42.76
CA LEU A 644 17.15 12.51 43.61
C LEU A 644 16.52 12.77 44.98
N ARG A 645 15.20 12.63 45.10
CA ARG A 645 14.46 12.74 46.37
C ARG A 645 14.32 11.43 47.14
N GLY A 646 14.83 10.31 46.61
CA GLY A 646 14.62 8.99 47.17
C GLY A 646 13.14 8.57 47.18
N MET A 647 12.35 9.13 46.28
CA MET A 647 10.94 8.78 46.08
C MET A 647 10.82 7.63 45.09
N GLU A 648 9.77 6.82 45.22
CA GLU A 648 9.47 5.77 44.25
C GLU A 648 8.96 6.39 42.95
N ILE A 649 9.41 5.87 41.80
CA ILE A 649 9.02 6.40 40.48
C ILE A 649 7.67 5.81 40.09
N ASP A 650 6.64 6.67 40.10
CA ASP A 650 5.35 6.39 39.47
C ASP A 650 5.39 6.84 38.01
N ASP A 651 5.47 5.88 37.09
CA ASP A 651 5.59 6.15 35.65
C ASP A 651 4.35 6.85 35.07
N ALA A 652 3.16 6.59 35.64
CA ALA A 652 1.93 7.23 35.19
C ALA A 652 1.91 8.71 35.60
N ALA A 653 2.31 9.01 36.84
CA ALA A 653 2.45 10.39 37.33
C ALA A 653 3.53 11.17 36.57
N VAL A 654 4.67 10.54 36.26
CA VAL A 654 5.74 11.13 35.44
C VAL A 654 5.24 11.44 34.02
N SER A 655 4.50 10.52 33.41
CA SER A 655 3.92 10.72 32.08
C SER A 655 2.88 11.85 32.07
N ALA A 656 1.95 11.86 33.04
CA ALA A 656 0.96 12.92 33.18
C ALA A 656 1.59 14.30 33.41
N CYS A 657 2.63 14.36 34.27
CA CYS A 657 3.42 15.57 34.50
C CYS A 657 4.08 16.08 33.21
N ALA A 658 4.75 15.20 32.46
CA ALA A 658 5.38 15.58 31.19
C ALA A 658 4.35 16.16 30.19
N LEU A 659 3.19 15.50 30.02
CA LEU A 659 2.14 15.97 29.12
C LEU A 659 1.57 17.32 29.56
N ARG A 660 1.32 17.53 30.87
CA ARG A 660 0.84 18.82 31.39
C ARG A 660 1.87 19.94 31.23
N LEU A 661 3.16 19.65 31.41
CA LEU A 661 4.23 20.62 31.17
C LEU A 661 4.31 21.01 29.70
N MET A 662 4.21 20.05 28.78
CA MET A 662 4.21 20.33 27.34
C MET A 662 3.07 21.27 26.92
N LYS A 663 1.86 21.12 27.50
CA LYS A 663 0.73 22.02 27.25
C LYS A 663 0.99 23.49 27.60
N LEU A 664 2.04 23.81 28.38
CA LEU A 664 2.39 25.21 28.69
C LEU A 664 2.97 25.96 27.49
N GLN A 665 3.56 25.25 26.52
CA GLN A 665 4.07 25.84 25.30
C GLN A 665 2.90 26.10 24.34
N ASP A 666 2.58 27.38 24.14
CA ASP A 666 1.49 27.88 23.27
C ASP A 666 2.02 28.69 22.08
N GLY A 667 3.35 28.70 21.86
CA GLY A 667 4.04 29.46 20.83
C GLY A 667 4.46 30.86 21.26
N GLY A 668 3.85 31.42 22.31
CA GLY A 668 4.14 32.77 22.84
C GLY A 668 5.41 32.89 23.68
N GLY A 669 6.18 31.81 23.81
CA GLY A 669 7.33 31.73 24.71
C GLY A 669 6.95 31.39 26.15
N LEU A 670 7.94 31.06 26.96
CA LEU A 670 7.75 30.56 28.33
C LEU A 670 8.14 31.56 29.42
N ASP A 671 8.35 32.82 29.05
CA ASP A 671 8.69 33.88 29.98
C ASP A 671 7.60 34.02 31.05
N GLY A 672 8.01 33.92 32.31
CA GLY A 672 7.09 34.00 33.45
C GLY A 672 6.29 32.72 33.77
N LYS A 673 6.40 31.63 32.99
CA LYS A 673 5.71 30.34 33.25
C LYS A 673 6.36 29.49 34.36
N GLY A 674 7.45 29.96 34.95
CA GLY A 674 8.16 29.25 36.03
C GLY A 674 7.29 28.85 37.24
N PRO A 675 6.37 29.70 37.75
CA PRO A 675 5.42 29.31 38.78
C PRO A 675 4.50 28.14 38.36
N ASP A 676 4.00 28.13 37.13
CA ASP A 676 3.14 27.05 36.64
C ASP A 676 3.88 25.71 36.53
N ILE A 677 5.13 25.73 36.06
CA ILE A 677 5.99 24.54 36.01
C ILE A 677 6.14 23.93 37.41
N ARG A 678 6.47 24.78 38.41
CA ARG A 678 6.62 24.32 39.80
C ARG A 678 5.32 23.75 40.35
N ARG A 679 4.21 24.41 40.08
CA ARG A 679 2.88 23.97 40.49
C ARG A 679 2.51 22.62 39.88
N ILE A 680 2.73 22.42 38.58
CA ILE A 680 2.47 21.13 37.91
C ILE A 680 3.31 20.00 38.51
N ILE A 681 4.61 20.23 38.73
CA ILE A 681 5.48 19.25 39.39
C ILE A 681 4.99 18.92 40.81
N SER A 682 4.51 19.93 41.54
CA SER A 682 3.97 19.72 42.89
C SER A 682 2.65 18.96 42.89
N GLU A 683 1.76 19.24 41.94
CA GLU A 683 0.46 18.58 41.81
C GLU A 683 0.60 17.13 41.35
N GLU A 684 1.45 16.86 40.35
CA GLU A 684 1.57 15.54 39.72
C GLU A 684 2.57 14.63 40.45
N LEU A 685 3.72 15.16 40.88
CA LEU A 685 4.81 14.37 41.47
C LEU A 685 4.93 14.53 42.99
N GLY A 686 4.12 15.39 43.61
CA GLY A 686 4.17 15.64 45.05
C GLY A 686 5.45 16.30 45.54
N ILE A 687 6.21 16.97 44.66
CA ILE A 687 7.44 17.67 45.01
C ILE A 687 7.11 19.14 45.37
N PRO A 688 7.40 19.61 46.60
CA PRO A 688 7.05 20.97 47.01
C PRO A 688 7.67 22.05 46.12
N GLU A 689 6.88 23.05 45.74
CA GLU A 689 7.33 24.14 44.85
C GLU A 689 8.60 24.86 45.34
N GLY A 690 8.72 25.05 46.66
CA GLY A 690 9.90 25.70 47.26
C GLY A 690 11.19 24.92 47.04
N TYR A 691 11.12 23.59 46.92
CA TYR A 691 12.26 22.76 46.55
C TYR A 691 12.59 22.95 45.08
N THR A 692 11.60 22.82 44.19
CA THR A 692 11.78 23.03 42.74
C THR A 692 12.32 24.42 42.42
N ALA A 693 11.93 25.46 43.18
CA ALA A 693 12.42 26.82 43.03
C ALA A 693 13.91 26.99 43.37
N ALA A 694 14.48 26.12 44.22
CA ALA A 694 15.88 26.14 44.58
C ALA A 694 16.77 25.33 43.62
N GLN A 695 16.17 24.62 42.65
CA GLN A 695 16.85 23.76 41.68
C GLN A 695 16.86 24.40 40.28
N PRO A 696 17.80 24.01 39.40
CA PRO A 696 17.82 24.46 38.00
C PRO A 696 16.67 23.89 37.14
N TRP A 697 15.83 23.01 37.69
CA TRP A 697 14.81 22.23 36.98
C TRP A 697 13.82 23.08 36.17
N THR A 698 13.44 24.26 36.70
CA THR A 698 12.54 25.15 35.94
C THR A 698 13.18 25.60 34.63
N SER A 699 14.46 25.98 34.66
CA SER A 699 15.19 26.40 33.47
C SER A 699 15.47 25.23 32.52
N GLU A 700 15.75 24.04 33.06
CA GLU A 700 15.94 22.82 32.26
C GLU A 700 14.67 22.46 31.48
N ILE A 701 13.51 22.49 32.14
CA ILE A 701 12.20 22.25 31.49
C ILE A 701 11.90 23.32 30.46
N VAL A 702 12.11 24.60 30.78
CA VAL A 702 11.92 25.70 29.82
C VAL A 702 12.79 25.51 28.58
N ASN A 703 14.05 25.08 28.74
CA ASN A 703 14.93 24.83 27.60
C ASN A 703 14.40 23.73 26.69
N LEU A 704 13.93 22.60 27.26
CA LEU A 704 13.32 21.50 26.49
C LEU A 704 12.04 21.95 25.78
N LEU A 705 11.16 22.67 26.48
CA LEU A 705 9.91 23.16 25.91
C LEU A 705 10.11 24.29 24.89
N ASN A 706 11.23 25.01 24.93
CA ASN A 706 11.60 26.00 23.91
C ASN A 706 12.09 25.37 22.60
N GLU A 707 12.34 24.06 22.55
CA GLU A 707 12.65 23.36 21.30
C GLU A 707 11.41 23.15 20.43
N ILE A 708 10.23 23.00 21.05
CA ILE A 708 8.92 22.88 20.39
C ILE A 708 8.21 24.24 20.23
N GLN A 709 8.93 25.34 20.44
CA GLN A 709 8.45 26.69 20.14
C GLN A 709 8.82 27.09 18.72
N TRP A 710 7.85 27.61 17.97
CA TRP A 710 8.12 28.23 16.68
C TRP A 710 8.91 29.53 16.85
N LYS A 711 10.02 29.65 16.13
CA LYS A 711 10.93 30.82 16.21
C LYS A 711 11.01 31.52 14.86
N PRO A 712 11.26 32.84 14.81
CA PRO A 712 11.46 33.57 13.55
C PRO A 712 12.55 32.96 12.64
N THR A 713 13.57 32.34 13.22
CA THR A 713 14.62 31.62 12.48
C THR A 713 14.09 30.39 11.73
N LEU A 714 13.01 29.76 12.18
CA LEU A 714 12.33 28.68 11.47
C LEU A 714 11.47 29.21 10.32
N THR A 715 10.87 30.40 10.46
CA THR A 715 10.11 31.06 9.39
C THR A 715 11.01 31.34 8.18
N ILE A 716 12.16 31.96 8.39
CA ILE A 716 13.08 32.27 7.28
C ILE A 716 13.64 31.00 6.62
N ARG A 717 13.83 29.92 7.38
CA ARG A 717 14.23 28.60 6.84
C ARG A 717 13.13 27.98 5.99
N THR A 718 11.89 28.06 6.48
CA THR A 718 10.70 27.62 5.73
C THR A 718 10.58 28.38 4.42
N GLY A 719 10.92 29.68 4.40
CA GLY A 719 10.91 30.54 3.21
C GLY A 719 11.68 30.02 1.99
N TYR A 720 12.73 29.22 2.20
CA TYR A 720 13.48 28.60 1.10
C TYR A 720 13.36 27.06 1.09
N GLY A 721 12.35 26.52 1.78
CA GLY A 721 11.98 25.10 1.77
C GLY A 721 12.78 24.22 2.74
N GLN A 722 13.30 24.79 3.83
CA GLN A 722 14.02 24.08 4.89
C GLN A 722 13.26 24.10 6.22
N GLY A 723 13.68 23.26 7.16
CA GLY A 723 13.05 23.15 8.49
C GLY A 723 12.10 21.96 8.55
N VAL A 724 10.86 22.18 9.03
CA VAL A 724 9.86 21.10 9.20
C VAL A 724 8.96 20.91 7.98
N THR A 725 9.10 21.74 6.95
CA THR A 725 8.31 21.65 5.72
C THR A 725 8.68 20.38 4.96
N LEU A 726 7.69 19.52 4.72
CA LEU A 726 7.86 18.27 3.98
C LEU A 726 6.72 18.10 2.99
N VAL A 727 7.01 17.72 1.75
CA VAL A 727 6.04 17.61 0.67
C VAL A 727 6.18 16.29 -0.08
N THR A 728 5.11 15.83 -0.72
CA THR A 728 5.12 14.64 -1.58
C THR A 728 5.36 15.02 -3.04
N PRO A 729 6.02 14.17 -3.85
CA PRO A 729 6.23 14.44 -5.28
C PRO A 729 4.94 14.73 -6.08
N VAL A 730 3.82 14.07 -5.79
CA VAL A 730 2.53 14.32 -6.46
C VAL A 730 1.98 15.72 -6.14
N ALA A 731 2.04 16.15 -4.88
CA ALA A 731 1.66 17.50 -4.49
C ALA A 731 2.57 18.56 -5.13
N VAL A 732 3.86 18.25 -5.28
CA VAL A 732 4.81 19.11 -6.03
C VAL A 732 4.46 19.17 -7.52
N ALA A 733 3.99 18.09 -8.13
CA ALA A 733 3.53 18.10 -9.52
C ALA A 733 2.28 18.97 -9.71
N ARG A 734 1.33 18.90 -8.76
CA ARG A 734 0.17 19.82 -8.72
C ARG A 734 0.60 21.28 -8.58
N TYR A 735 1.52 21.57 -7.66
CA TYR A 735 2.09 22.89 -7.47
C TYR A 735 2.80 23.41 -8.73
N ALA A 736 3.68 22.60 -9.32
CA ALA A 736 4.41 22.96 -10.53
C ALA A 736 3.45 23.18 -11.72
N SER A 737 2.38 22.40 -11.79
CA SER A 737 1.29 22.60 -12.75
C SER A 737 0.58 23.92 -12.56
N ALA A 738 0.24 24.27 -11.32
CA ALA A 738 -0.37 25.57 -10.99
C ALA A 738 0.53 26.76 -11.36
N ILE A 739 1.86 26.62 -11.28
CA ILE A 739 2.78 27.66 -11.78
C ILE A 739 2.77 27.69 -13.31
N ALA A 740 2.86 26.53 -13.96
CA ALA A 740 2.96 26.42 -15.41
C ALA A 740 1.69 26.91 -16.14
N ASN A 741 0.52 26.69 -15.53
CA ASN A 741 -0.80 27.06 -16.07
C ASN A 741 -1.37 28.36 -15.48
N GLU A 742 -0.57 29.14 -14.74
CA GLU A 742 -0.94 30.49 -14.25
C GLU A 742 -2.09 30.49 -13.22
N GLY A 743 -2.04 29.51 -12.32
CA GLY A 743 -2.77 29.48 -11.05
C GLY A 743 -3.89 28.46 -10.96
N TYR A 744 -4.17 27.66 -11.99
CA TYR A 744 -5.23 26.66 -11.94
C TYR A 744 -4.75 25.39 -11.20
N VAL A 745 -5.35 25.14 -10.03
CA VAL A 745 -4.99 24.00 -9.18
C VAL A 745 -5.99 22.87 -9.42
N TYR A 746 -5.60 21.88 -10.21
CA TYR A 746 -6.38 20.66 -10.44
C TYR A 746 -6.07 19.59 -9.39
N ASP A 747 -7.05 18.74 -9.09
CA ASP A 747 -6.79 17.47 -8.42
C ASP A 747 -5.94 16.56 -9.33
N ALA A 748 -5.17 15.67 -8.73
CA ALA A 748 -4.37 14.71 -9.49
C ALA A 748 -5.26 13.53 -9.88
N ASN A 749 -5.16 13.08 -11.12
CA ASN A 749 -6.02 12.03 -11.65
C ASN A 749 -5.21 10.94 -12.38
N ILE A 750 -5.45 9.68 -12.04
CA ILE A 750 -4.83 8.49 -12.68
C ILE A 750 -5.86 7.64 -13.43
N VAL A 751 -7.11 7.61 -12.95
CA VAL A 751 -8.20 6.87 -13.61
C VAL A 751 -8.93 7.85 -14.52
N ASP A 752 -8.98 7.58 -15.82
CA ASP A 752 -9.75 8.39 -16.78
C ASP A 752 -11.24 8.05 -16.67
N LYS A 753 -11.56 6.76 -16.82
CA LYS A 753 -12.94 6.27 -16.82
C LYS A 753 -13.05 4.77 -16.56
N VAL A 754 -14.26 4.33 -16.23
CA VAL A 754 -14.67 2.92 -16.17
C VAL A 754 -15.70 2.67 -17.27
N ILE A 755 -15.53 1.56 -18.00
CA ILE A 755 -16.40 1.15 -19.10
C ILE A 755 -16.88 -0.29 -18.91
N ASP A 756 -18.12 -0.57 -19.31
CA ASP A 756 -18.69 -1.92 -19.23
C ASP A 756 -18.16 -2.83 -20.35
N ALA A 757 -18.57 -4.11 -20.32
CA ALA A 757 -18.21 -5.09 -21.35
C ALA A 757 -18.65 -4.72 -22.79
N ASN A 758 -19.59 -3.77 -22.96
CA ASN A 758 -20.03 -3.26 -24.26
C ASN A 758 -19.32 -1.96 -24.66
N GLY A 759 -18.42 -1.44 -23.83
CA GLY A 759 -17.73 -0.17 -24.01
C GLY A 759 -18.57 1.06 -23.63
N ALA A 760 -19.69 0.88 -22.92
CA ALA A 760 -20.48 1.99 -22.41
C ALA A 760 -19.83 2.60 -21.17
N LEU A 761 -19.85 3.93 -21.05
CA LEU A 761 -19.32 4.65 -19.89
C LEU A 761 -20.12 4.33 -18.62
N VAL A 762 -19.46 3.77 -17.62
CA VAL A 762 -20.00 3.50 -16.28
C VAL A 762 -19.72 4.67 -15.35
N LYS A 763 -18.46 5.15 -15.34
CA LYS A 763 -18.02 6.23 -14.47
C LYS A 763 -16.93 7.08 -15.14
N ASP A 764 -17.07 8.40 -15.04
CA ASP A 764 -16.07 9.39 -15.45
C ASP A 764 -15.33 9.87 -14.19
N PHE A 765 -13.99 9.91 -14.28
CA PHE A 765 -13.10 10.31 -13.21
C PHE A 765 -12.30 11.59 -13.55
N SER A 766 -12.64 12.30 -14.64
CA SER A 766 -12.00 13.55 -15.04
C SER A 766 -11.70 14.48 -13.85
N ALA A 767 -10.47 14.99 -13.79
CA ALA A 767 -10.00 15.73 -12.62
C ALA A 767 -10.82 16.99 -12.35
N ALA A 768 -11.11 17.24 -11.08
CA ALA A 768 -11.79 18.45 -10.64
C ALA A 768 -10.81 19.63 -10.55
N LEU A 769 -11.24 20.81 -11.00
CA LEU A 769 -10.57 22.06 -10.64
C LEU A 769 -10.84 22.34 -9.16
N SER A 770 -9.80 22.24 -8.32
CA SER A 770 -9.90 22.51 -6.89
C SER A 770 -10.20 23.99 -6.65
N HIS A 771 -9.36 24.87 -7.20
CA HIS A 771 -9.52 26.32 -7.18
C HIS A 771 -8.51 27.01 -8.11
N ARG A 772 -8.60 28.33 -8.24
CA ARG A 772 -7.62 29.17 -8.96
C ARG A 772 -6.91 30.11 -7.99
N ILE A 773 -5.60 30.23 -8.14
CA ILE A 773 -4.75 31.22 -7.47
C ILE A 773 -4.64 32.44 -8.38
N GLY A 774 -4.88 33.62 -7.81
CA GLY A 774 -4.88 34.88 -8.56
C GLY A 774 -6.07 35.05 -9.50
N ASP A 775 -6.01 36.08 -10.33
CA ASP A 775 -7.05 36.45 -11.28
C ASP A 775 -6.45 36.86 -12.65
N GLU A 776 -7.27 37.43 -13.53
CA GLU A 776 -6.87 37.84 -14.90
C GLU A 776 -6.37 39.30 -14.98
N SER A 777 -6.04 39.90 -13.85
CA SER A 777 -5.48 41.25 -13.82
C SER A 777 -4.07 41.31 -14.41
N ALA A 778 -3.67 42.50 -14.85
CA ALA A 778 -2.33 42.74 -15.38
C ALA A 778 -1.24 42.53 -14.32
N GLU A 779 -1.57 42.79 -13.05
CA GLU A 779 -0.70 42.59 -11.90
C GLU A 779 -0.40 41.09 -11.69
N TRP A 780 -1.42 40.24 -11.77
CA TRP A 780 -1.25 38.78 -11.68
C TRP A 780 -0.52 38.22 -12.90
N GLN A 781 -0.82 38.71 -14.10
CA GLN A 781 -0.06 38.31 -15.29
C GLN A 781 1.43 38.66 -15.17
N ALA A 782 1.75 39.88 -14.72
CA ALA A 782 3.14 40.30 -14.52
C ALA A 782 3.86 39.44 -13.48
N LEU A 783 3.15 38.98 -12.43
CA LEU A 783 3.71 38.07 -11.43
C LEU A 783 3.99 36.68 -12.02
N TRP A 784 3.05 36.12 -12.79
CA TRP A 784 3.26 34.84 -13.47
C TRP A 784 4.41 34.91 -14.47
N ASP A 785 4.46 35.97 -15.28
CA ASP A 785 5.53 36.22 -16.23
C ASP A 785 6.90 36.31 -15.53
N ALA A 786 6.98 37.00 -14.39
CA ALA A 786 8.21 37.12 -13.61
C ALA A 786 8.69 35.76 -13.06
N VAL A 787 7.80 34.94 -12.53
CA VAL A 787 8.15 33.61 -12.00
C VAL A 787 8.54 32.65 -13.13
N LYS A 788 7.78 32.63 -14.23
CA LYS A 788 8.08 31.80 -15.42
C LYS A 788 9.39 32.22 -16.10
N ALA A 789 9.66 33.52 -16.19
CA ALA A 789 10.95 34.04 -16.66
C ALA A 789 12.10 33.62 -15.71
N GLY A 790 11.86 33.62 -14.41
CA GLY A 790 12.81 33.10 -13.43
C GLY A 790 13.13 31.61 -13.65
N MET A 791 12.10 30.78 -13.86
CA MET A 791 12.26 29.34 -14.16
C MET A 791 12.97 29.09 -15.51
N LYS A 792 12.75 29.96 -16.51
CA LYS A 792 13.50 29.95 -17.77
C LYS A 792 14.99 30.23 -17.53
N GLY A 793 15.31 31.20 -16.66
CA GLY A 793 16.69 31.54 -16.30
C GLY A 793 17.46 30.39 -15.62
N VAL A 794 16.78 29.47 -14.93
CA VAL A 794 17.42 28.31 -14.26
C VAL A 794 18.09 27.36 -15.24
N VAL A 795 17.52 27.20 -16.43
CA VAL A 795 18.04 26.31 -17.48
C VAL A 795 18.92 27.06 -18.49
N SER A 796 19.14 28.36 -18.29
CA SER A 796 19.85 29.26 -19.21
C SER A 796 21.32 29.43 -18.84
N ALA A 797 22.19 29.40 -19.85
CA ALA A 797 23.61 29.72 -19.70
C ALA A 797 23.84 31.19 -19.35
N GLU A 798 23.12 32.07 -20.05
CA GLU A 798 23.27 33.53 -20.00
C GLU A 798 22.88 34.08 -18.62
N ASP A 799 21.89 33.45 -17.99
CA ASP A 799 21.38 33.83 -16.68
C ASP A 799 22.13 33.15 -15.52
N HIS A 800 23.22 32.43 -15.83
CA HIS A 800 23.99 31.64 -14.87
C HIS A 800 23.13 30.61 -14.10
N GLY A 801 22.18 29.98 -14.80
CA GLY A 801 21.21 29.07 -14.22
C GLY A 801 21.82 27.83 -13.56
N THR A 802 21.20 27.39 -12.47
CA THR A 802 21.69 26.28 -11.63
C THR A 802 21.62 24.91 -12.30
N ALA A 803 20.82 24.74 -13.37
CA ALA A 803 20.67 23.48 -14.09
C ALA A 803 21.49 23.42 -15.38
N PHE A 804 21.81 24.57 -16.00
CA PHE A 804 22.36 24.64 -17.36
C PHE A 804 23.54 23.70 -17.60
N LYS A 805 24.52 23.70 -16.69
CA LYS A 805 25.78 22.93 -16.84
C LYS A 805 25.60 21.41 -16.80
N LYS A 806 24.42 20.90 -16.41
CA LYS A 806 24.14 19.45 -16.35
C LYS A 806 23.47 18.92 -17.61
N PHE A 807 22.97 19.80 -18.49
CA PHE A 807 22.45 19.38 -19.78
C PHE A 807 23.60 18.96 -20.70
N SER A 808 23.38 17.86 -21.43
CA SER A 808 24.26 17.33 -22.45
C SER A 808 24.32 18.24 -23.68
N GLU A 809 25.47 18.27 -24.34
CA GLU A 809 25.68 19.03 -25.57
C GLU A 809 24.68 18.61 -26.66
N ALA A 810 24.37 17.31 -26.76
CA ALA A 810 23.39 16.79 -27.71
C ALA A 810 21.96 17.34 -27.49
N PHE A 811 21.54 17.51 -26.22
CA PHE A 811 20.22 18.07 -25.90
C PHE A 811 20.15 19.57 -26.23
N ILE A 812 21.25 20.28 -26.01
CA ILE A 812 21.40 21.70 -26.34
C ILE A 812 21.40 21.88 -27.87
N ASP A 813 22.20 21.11 -28.60
CA ASP A 813 22.33 21.17 -30.06
C ASP A 813 21.02 20.83 -30.78
N ALA A 814 20.19 19.97 -30.18
CA ALA A 814 18.85 19.66 -30.67
C ALA A 814 17.83 20.82 -30.48
N GLY A 815 18.20 21.89 -29.78
CA GLY A 815 17.32 23.02 -29.48
C GLY A 815 16.22 22.70 -28.45
N TYR A 816 16.30 21.56 -27.75
CA TYR A 816 15.27 21.14 -26.79
C TYR A 816 15.27 21.97 -25.52
N LEU A 817 16.43 22.50 -25.12
CA LEU A 817 16.56 23.38 -23.97
C LEU A 817 15.70 24.66 -24.10
N ASP A 818 15.52 25.15 -25.33
CA ASP A 818 14.68 26.33 -25.62
C ASP A 818 13.17 26.07 -25.51
N ARG A 819 12.76 24.82 -25.30
CA ARG A 819 11.37 24.42 -25.14
C ARG A 819 10.95 24.27 -23.68
N ILE A 820 11.90 24.27 -22.73
CA ILE A 820 11.62 23.93 -21.32
C ILE A 820 11.94 25.08 -20.36
N ALA A 821 11.28 25.08 -19.21
CA ALA A 821 11.62 25.89 -18.04
C ALA A 821 11.65 24.99 -16.80
N GLY A 822 12.40 25.36 -15.76
CA GLY A 822 12.50 24.51 -14.57
C GLY A 822 13.04 25.17 -13.33
N LYS A 823 13.15 24.40 -12.25
CA LYS A 823 13.71 24.81 -10.97
C LYS A 823 14.40 23.63 -10.29
N THR A 824 15.67 23.80 -9.91
CA THR A 824 16.39 22.86 -9.04
C THR A 824 16.03 23.08 -7.57
N GLY A 825 16.04 22.00 -6.80
CA GLY A 825 15.94 22.00 -5.34
C GLY A 825 16.99 21.08 -4.74
N THR A 826 17.78 21.59 -3.81
CA THR A 826 18.64 20.77 -2.95
C THR A 826 18.14 20.99 -1.53
N ALA A 827 17.78 19.90 -0.85
CA ALA A 827 17.25 19.97 0.50
C ALA A 827 18.12 19.19 1.49
N GLN A 828 18.77 19.93 2.38
CA GLN A 828 19.64 19.40 3.41
C GLN A 828 18.92 18.49 4.41
N ILE A 829 19.57 17.39 4.76
CA ILE A 829 19.09 16.44 5.78
C ILE A 829 19.91 16.61 7.07
N GLY A 830 19.20 16.74 8.20
CA GLY A 830 19.83 16.76 9.53
C GLY A 830 20.60 18.02 9.91
N LEU A 831 21.22 18.00 11.10
CA LEU A 831 21.97 19.12 11.69
C LEU A 831 23.48 19.08 11.38
N SER A 832 24.02 17.90 11.06
CA SER A 832 25.41 17.69 10.64
C SER A 832 25.63 17.87 9.13
N SER A 833 24.53 18.05 8.37
CA SER A 833 24.40 18.21 6.91
C SER A 833 25.58 17.66 6.11
N ILE A 834 25.55 16.36 5.85
CA ILE A 834 26.40 15.73 4.84
C ILE A 834 25.70 16.02 3.50
N ASP A 835 26.34 16.79 2.63
CA ASP A 835 25.74 17.25 1.37
C ASP A 835 25.39 16.11 0.40
N ILE A 836 26.14 15.00 0.43
CA ILE A 836 25.81 13.76 -0.30
C ILE A 836 24.41 13.25 0.04
N GLU A 837 23.95 13.46 1.28
CA GLU A 837 22.64 13.00 1.74
C GLU A 837 21.51 13.98 1.36
N ASP A 838 21.82 15.13 0.74
CA ASP A 838 20.80 16.11 0.40
C ASP A 838 19.77 15.53 -0.59
N THR A 839 18.48 15.81 -0.35
CA THR A 839 17.44 15.43 -1.31
C THR A 839 17.53 16.29 -2.57
N SER A 840 17.61 15.62 -3.72
CA SER A 840 17.62 16.20 -5.05
C SER A 840 16.20 16.34 -5.60
N TRP A 841 15.83 17.57 -5.97
CA TRP A 841 14.61 17.89 -6.69
C TRP A 841 14.92 18.58 -8.01
N PHE A 842 14.21 18.18 -9.05
CA PHE A 842 14.11 18.94 -10.29
C PHE A 842 12.66 18.98 -10.74
N ILE A 843 12.12 20.20 -10.89
CA ILE A 843 10.80 20.41 -11.49
C ILE A 843 10.97 21.16 -12.80
N SER A 844 10.17 20.80 -13.80
CA SER A 844 10.21 21.45 -15.11
C SER A 844 8.89 21.33 -15.85
N TYR A 845 8.69 22.16 -16.86
CA TYR A 845 7.53 22.08 -17.75
C TYR A 845 7.88 22.47 -19.19
N THR A 846 7.01 22.07 -20.11
CA THR A 846 7.07 22.42 -21.54
C THR A 846 5.65 22.52 -22.14
N PRO A 847 5.45 23.32 -23.22
CA PRO A 847 6.35 24.36 -23.71
C PRO A 847 6.54 25.48 -22.67
N ARG A 848 7.72 26.09 -22.66
CA ARG A 848 8.03 27.22 -21.76
C ARG A 848 7.29 28.51 -22.15
N GLU A 849 6.99 28.65 -23.43
CA GLU A 849 6.22 29.75 -24.01
C GLU A 849 4.84 29.22 -24.42
N GLY A 850 3.78 29.97 -24.14
CA GLY A 850 2.39 29.54 -24.39
C GLY A 850 1.83 28.66 -23.27
N GLU A 851 0.85 27.83 -23.63
CA GLU A 851 0.18 26.95 -22.68
C GLU A 851 0.99 25.67 -22.44
N ALA A 852 1.47 25.47 -21.21
CA ALA A 852 2.18 24.26 -20.82
C ALA A 852 1.31 23.00 -21.02
N GLU A 853 1.91 21.93 -21.51
CA GLU A 853 1.24 20.64 -21.81
C GLU A 853 1.77 19.51 -20.93
N LEU A 854 2.96 19.69 -20.37
CA LEU A 854 3.65 18.66 -19.61
C LEU A 854 4.45 19.28 -18.47
N VAL A 855 4.29 18.74 -17.27
CA VAL A 855 5.08 19.02 -16.08
C VAL A 855 5.79 17.74 -15.65
N VAL A 856 7.08 17.85 -15.34
CA VAL A 856 7.94 16.75 -14.89
C VAL A 856 8.53 17.11 -13.53
N VAL A 857 8.29 16.25 -12.54
CA VAL A 857 8.85 16.35 -11.19
C VAL A 857 9.70 15.13 -10.91
N ILE A 858 10.94 15.35 -10.49
CA ILE A 858 11.93 14.31 -10.18
C ILE A 858 12.42 14.55 -8.75
N CYS A 859 12.37 13.50 -7.93
CA CYS A 859 12.80 13.53 -6.54
C CYS A 859 13.69 12.31 -6.24
N VAL A 860 14.90 12.56 -5.78
CA VAL A 860 15.85 11.53 -5.33
C VAL A 860 16.33 11.91 -3.93
N PRO A 861 15.82 11.27 -2.85
CA PRO A 861 16.42 11.41 -1.52
C PRO A 861 17.84 10.88 -1.52
N ASN A 862 18.71 11.50 -0.72
CA ASN A 862 20.16 11.24 -0.75
C ASN A 862 20.68 11.31 -2.19
N GLY A 863 20.38 12.42 -2.86
CA GLY A 863 20.61 12.60 -4.29
C GLY A 863 21.69 13.63 -4.59
N TYR A 864 22.49 13.98 -3.59
CA TYR A 864 23.58 14.97 -3.57
C TYR A 864 23.21 16.42 -3.95
N SER A 865 22.59 16.64 -5.11
CA SER A 865 22.23 17.97 -5.61
C SER A 865 21.04 17.94 -6.55
N GLY A 866 20.16 18.94 -6.45
CA GLY A 866 18.98 19.12 -7.33
C GLY A 866 19.29 19.16 -8.83
N SER A 867 20.55 19.39 -9.20
CA SER A 867 20.97 19.41 -10.61
C SER A 867 21.10 18.00 -11.23
N TRP A 868 21.19 16.94 -10.43
CA TRP A 868 21.29 15.56 -10.94
C TRP A 868 20.01 15.07 -11.62
N GLY A 869 18.84 15.52 -11.14
CA GLY A 869 17.55 15.20 -11.76
C GLY A 869 17.44 15.62 -13.23
N VAL A 870 18.29 16.53 -13.70
CA VAL A 870 18.37 16.94 -15.12
C VAL A 870 18.60 15.74 -16.03
N SER A 871 19.41 14.76 -15.63
CA SER A 871 19.73 13.60 -16.47
C SER A 871 18.48 12.79 -16.84
N ALA A 872 17.57 12.57 -15.88
CA ALA A 872 16.30 11.89 -16.16
C ALA A 872 15.33 12.78 -16.94
N ALA A 873 15.34 14.09 -16.69
CA ALA A 873 14.52 15.03 -17.46
C ALA A 873 14.91 15.05 -18.95
N GLU A 874 16.21 14.98 -19.28
CA GLU A 874 16.67 14.90 -20.66
C GLU A 874 16.12 13.68 -21.40
N GLU A 875 16.15 12.50 -20.77
CA GLU A 875 15.61 11.26 -21.35
C GLU A 875 14.11 11.39 -21.62
N ILE A 876 13.37 11.91 -20.63
CA ILE A 876 11.92 12.13 -20.70
C ILE A 876 11.56 13.13 -21.82
N TYR A 877 12.19 14.29 -21.85
CA TYR A 877 11.90 15.33 -22.85
C TYR A 877 12.36 14.93 -24.24
N THR A 878 13.48 14.21 -24.37
CA THR A 878 13.94 13.69 -25.67
C THR A 878 12.89 12.75 -26.27
N TYR A 879 12.36 11.81 -25.48
CA TYR A 879 11.27 10.94 -25.94
C TYR A 879 10.01 11.76 -26.31
N TYR A 880 9.59 12.68 -25.44
CA TYR A 880 8.40 13.50 -25.66
C TYR A 880 8.50 14.32 -26.96
N PHE A 881 9.60 15.05 -27.15
CA PHE A 881 9.80 15.90 -28.33
C PHE A 881 9.97 15.08 -29.61
N GLN A 882 10.67 13.95 -29.58
CA GLN A 882 10.75 13.07 -30.75
C GLN A 882 9.36 12.53 -31.14
N LYS A 883 8.52 12.14 -30.18
CA LYS A 883 7.14 11.70 -30.45
C LYS A 883 6.31 12.82 -31.07
N MET A 884 6.41 14.05 -30.56
CA MET A 884 5.74 15.23 -31.13
C MET A 884 6.21 15.54 -32.55
N ASP A 885 7.53 15.59 -32.76
CA ASP A 885 8.12 16.00 -34.03
C ASP A 885 7.83 14.95 -35.13
N ASN A 886 7.81 13.65 -34.79
CA ASN A 886 7.40 12.57 -35.70
C ASN A 886 5.91 12.63 -36.03
N ALA A 887 5.04 12.89 -35.05
CA ALA A 887 3.59 13.05 -35.28
C ALA A 887 3.27 14.28 -36.16
N ALA A 888 4.08 15.34 -36.07
CA ALA A 888 3.97 16.49 -36.96
C ALA A 888 4.39 16.18 -38.40
N ALA A 889 5.37 15.29 -38.59
CA ALA A 889 5.85 14.88 -39.92
C ALA A 889 4.85 14.01 -40.69
N GLU A 890 4.08 13.13 -40.03
CA GLU A 890 3.01 12.34 -40.67
C GLU A 890 1.85 13.21 -41.18
N ASN A 891 1.59 14.35 -40.52
CA ASN A 891 0.59 15.33 -40.95
C ASN A 891 1.06 16.23 -42.13
N LEU A 892 2.31 16.10 -42.58
CA LEU A 892 2.87 16.81 -43.74
C LEU A 892 2.96 15.94 -45.01
N VAL A 893 2.46 14.70 -44.97
CA VAL A 893 2.27 13.91 -46.20
C VAL A 893 0.98 14.36 -46.88
N ASP A 894 1.10 15.42 -47.66
CA ASP A 894 0.08 15.83 -48.63
C ASP A 894 -0.20 14.67 -49.60
N ILE A 895 -1.46 14.54 -49.92
CA ILE A 895 -2.10 13.44 -50.62
C ILE A 895 -1.62 13.43 -52.07
N ASP A 896 -0.82 12.43 -52.43
CA ASP A 896 -0.72 11.95 -53.81
C ASP A 896 -0.85 10.43 -53.85
N GLY A 897 -2.11 9.99 -53.81
CA GLY A 897 -2.57 8.86 -54.62
C GLY A 897 -2.35 7.44 -54.10
N ASN A 898 -3.49 6.79 -53.83
CA ASN A 898 -3.74 5.34 -53.77
C ASN A 898 -3.47 4.63 -52.45
N VAL A 899 -4.56 4.50 -51.69
CA VAL A 899 -4.78 3.51 -50.64
C VAL A 899 -5.29 2.20 -51.27
N PRO A 900 -4.77 1.02 -50.90
CA PRO A 900 -5.52 -0.23 -50.84
C PRO A 900 -6.30 -0.35 -49.52
#